data_AF-A0A7V9ZBR1-F1
#
_entry.id   AF-A0A7V9ZBR1-F1
#
_cell.length_a   1.000
_cell.length_b   1.000
_cell.length_c   1.000
_cell.angle_alpha   90.00
_cell.angle_beta   90.00
_cell.angle_gamma   90.00
#
_symmetry.space_group_name_H-M   'P 1'
#
loop_
_entity.id
_entity.type
_entity.pdbx_description
1 polymer ?
#
loop_
_entity_poly.entity_id
_entity_poly.type
_entity_poly.pdbx_seq_one_letter_code
_entity_poly.pdbx_strand_id
1 'polypeptide(L)'
;MSNLFKRYRQISLLFIVALLSLGSIGPTRAQDPVASPAVVTPAVRKAELHQALIDLTNPFTVMCVAAHPDDEDGTTLTMLQRKFGVHTVSLFSTYGEGGQNAVGPQLYEDLGVIRARETMAAAHIQGSEPYFLGLKDFGYSKSADEAFRVWGHDEALRRMVLKIRELRPDVIITNHSATNHDHGHHQATARLVLEAFDAAADPLRFPEQLGQLKPWQVQRLFVRIFGANSKPAATDKVVAIDPNEVDPVRNSSFAEQALDALQEHATQGPWPKTIEDLVRMRGGKEGKLPLIRYQLVREAPNAPALPADSIPLLAGLKAADSLVYQITPFKTQDANLTDFLDQPVVVLESLIEWRKSNPGVEASSPDQQRAQMMKARFDRALAIAANISLTMTPDEDVLIPGNKTTFTLNLENNGDRSIEIDKASFTGWGQTLQVKIADQLLPDTEAAGTVETVTPTTAKITIPRARHLYDGLLFGNNFVANAEVEIDGVRFDLSSEKKLKVVPAIEILSVSPSPCVRTEEMLGRCETFELKLINHLATPFRGTSRVEVSSQNGNRVSAELPLVMASGETRDEKVAAKSLPARRTLPDPRRSGSLQISIINSDKASITEATVPVVYSNARVAAGLQVGYVPSFDQTIERSLAALGVSSKALTVDDIKTADLAAYSTIIIDNRGYEAHPELIAANSKLLDFVNNGGTLIVFYHKSNEWNPDPKRNRLQLAPFPIILGDERVTDETAPVKFLQPASPLLNFPNKIRLSDFDNWIQERGLYYPKEWDNHFTALLSMNDPGEKPLTGGLLVAKYGKGNYIYTSMVWYRQLRAGVPGGFRMFANMISLGKK
;
A
#
# COMPACT_ATOMS: atom_id res chain seq x y z
N MET A 1 -35.38 56.13 35.74
CA MET A 1 -36.77 55.64 35.78
C MET A 1 -36.84 54.44 34.84
N SER A 2 -36.50 53.24 35.27
CA SER A 2 -37.25 52.30 36.13
C SER A 2 -38.22 51.42 35.33
N ASN A 3 -37.85 50.14 35.29
CA ASN A 3 -38.72 48.96 35.26
C ASN A 3 -39.39 48.59 33.93
N LEU A 4 -38.65 47.86 33.11
CA LEU A 4 -39.18 46.85 32.19
C LEU A 4 -38.63 45.46 32.57
N PHE A 5 -39.02 44.96 33.74
CA PHE A 5 -38.76 43.57 34.15
C PHE A 5 -39.92 43.10 35.03
N LYS A 6 -40.88 42.38 34.42
CA LYS A 6 -41.57 41.21 34.99
C LYS A 6 -42.73 40.78 34.09
N ARG A 7 -42.85 39.45 33.94
CA ARG A 7 -43.93 38.65 33.35
C ARG A 7 -43.81 38.45 31.84
N TYR A 8 -43.27 37.31 31.45
CA TYR A 8 -44.10 36.21 30.94
C TYR A 8 -43.46 34.88 31.36
N ARG A 9 -44.23 34.11 32.13
CA ARG A 9 -43.91 32.78 32.65
C ARG A 9 -44.89 31.84 31.94
N GLN A 10 -44.37 30.77 31.34
CA GLN A 10 -45.08 29.73 30.59
C GLN A 10 -45.64 30.14 29.22
N ILE A 11 -44.89 29.83 28.16
CA ILE A 11 -45.32 28.94 27.07
C ILE A 11 -44.05 28.29 26.51
N SER A 12 -44.08 26.97 26.51
CA SER A 12 -43.11 26.05 25.93
C SER A 12 -43.01 26.27 24.42
N LEU A 13 -41.81 26.45 23.88
CA LEU A 13 -41.36 25.78 22.67
C LEU A 13 -39.85 25.99 22.52
N LEU A 14 -39.13 24.88 22.40
CA LEU A 14 -37.95 24.67 21.57
C LEU A 14 -37.07 25.89 21.30
N PHE A 15 -35.90 25.96 21.97
CA PHE A 15 -34.56 26.05 21.35
C PHE A 15 -33.52 26.38 22.43
N ILE A 16 -32.34 25.76 22.30
CA ILE A 16 -31.07 26.01 23.01
C ILE A 16 -30.87 25.28 24.35
N VAL A 17 -30.41 24.03 24.25
CA VAL A 17 -29.21 23.58 24.97
C VAL A 17 -28.28 23.00 23.91
N ALA A 18 -27.46 23.84 23.31
CA ALA A 18 -26.34 23.45 22.46
C ALA A 18 -25.06 23.96 23.13
N LEU A 19 -24.53 23.17 24.06
CA LEU A 19 -23.15 23.25 24.51
C LEU A 19 -22.80 21.99 25.30
N LEU A 20 -21.64 21.42 24.94
CA LEU A 20 -20.87 20.40 25.66
C LEU A 20 -21.15 18.93 25.31
N SER A 21 -20.78 18.57 24.08
CA SER A 21 -20.15 17.27 23.78
C SER A 21 -19.05 17.49 22.72
N LEU A 22 -17.94 18.09 23.15
CA LEU A 22 -16.67 18.00 22.42
C LEU A 22 -16.16 16.56 22.55
N GLY A 23 -16.72 15.69 21.72
CA GLY A 23 -16.16 14.37 21.46
C GLY A 23 -14.85 14.53 20.69
N SER A 24 -13.79 13.96 21.23
CA SER A 24 -12.48 13.81 20.60
C SER A 24 -12.66 13.11 19.25
N ILE A 25 -12.54 13.85 18.16
CA ILE A 25 -12.41 13.27 16.82
C ILE A 25 -11.00 12.68 16.75
N GLY A 26 -10.86 11.42 17.15
CA GLY A 26 -9.67 10.63 16.87
C GLY A 26 -9.51 10.44 15.35
N PRO A 27 -8.33 10.02 14.87
CA PRO A 27 -8.13 9.73 13.45
C PRO A 27 -9.18 8.69 13.02
N THR A 28 -10.09 9.10 12.14
CA THR A 28 -11.02 8.20 11.46
C THR A 28 -10.18 7.16 10.73
N ARG A 29 -10.15 5.95 11.28
CA ARG A 29 -9.79 4.76 10.52
C ARG A 29 -10.66 4.81 9.27
N ALA A 30 -10.05 4.64 8.09
CA ALA A 30 -10.75 4.10 6.95
C ALA A 30 -11.35 2.77 7.42
N GLN A 31 -12.58 2.81 7.94
CA GLN A 31 -13.48 1.68 7.83
C GLN A 31 -13.44 1.35 6.34
N ASP A 32 -13.11 0.11 6.00
CA ASP A 32 -13.29 -0.38 4.65
C ASP A 32 -14.69 0.11 4.27
N PRO A 33 -14.86 1.01 3.28
CA PRO A 33 -16.19 1.34 2.84
C PRO A 33 -16.75 -0.01 2.42
N VAL A 34 -17.68 -0.55 3.21
CA VAL A 34 -18.60 -1.54 2.72
C VAL A 34 -19.34 -0.75 1.66
N ALA A 35 -18.83 -0.79 0.43
CA ALA A 35 -19.55 -0.33 -0.72
C ALA A 35 -20.87 -1.06 -0.60
N SER A 36 -21.94 -0.33 -0.28
CA SER A 36 -23.28 -0.85 -0.47
C SER A 36 -23.29 -1.38 -1.90
N PRO A 37 -23.72 -2.64 -2.14
CA PRO A 37 -23.65 -3.22 -3.47
C PRO A 37 -24.31 -2.23 -4.42
N ALA A 38 -23.49 -1.62 -5.28
CA ALA A 38 -23.98 -0.61 -6.19
C ALA A 38 -25.04 -1.28 -7.05
N VAL A 39 -26.20 -0.62 -7.21
CA VAL A 39 -27.23 -1.12 -8.13
C VAL A 39 -26.57 -1.27 -9.50
N VAL A 40 -26.43 -2.51 -9.98
CA VAL A 40 -25.77 -2.80 -11.26
C VAL A 40 -26.62 -2.19 -12.37
N THR A 41 -26.16 -1.07 -12.92
CA THR A 41 -26.89 -0.35 -13.98
C THR A 41 -26.85 -1.15 -15.30
N PRO A 42 -27.80 -0.93 -16.23
CA PRO A 42 -27.75 -1.55 -17.55
C PRO A 42 -26.42 -1.32 -18.28
N ALA A 43 -25.81 -0.14 -18.12
CA ALA A 43 -24.52 0.18 -18.71
C ALA A 43 -23.38 -0.69 -18.13
N VAL A 44 -23.39 -0.94 -16.81
CA VAL A 44 -22.41 -1.83 -16.16
C VAL A 44 -22.57 -3.26 -16.68
N ARG A 45 -23.80 -3.80 -16.73
CA ARG A 45 -24.05 -5.15 -17.29
C ARG A 45 -23.60 -5.25 -18.74
N LYS A 46 -23.86 -4.22 -19.55
CA LYS A 46 -23.42 -4.16 -20.95
C LYS A 46 -21.90 -4.23 -21.06
N ALA A 47 -21.18 -3.49 -20.21
CA ALA A 47 -19.72 -3.48 -20.19
C ALA A 47 -19.12 -4.81 -19.68
N GLU A 48 -19.78 -5.47 -18.72
CA GLU A 48 -19.40 -6.80 -18.23
C GLU A 48 -19.59 -7.88 -19.28
N LEU A 49 -20.75 -7.91 -19.95
CA LEU A 49 -21.02 -8.84 -21.04
C LEU A 49 -20.03 -8.62 -22.20
N HIS A 50 -19.80 -7.37 -22.59
CA HIS A 50 -18.79 -7.05 -23.60
C HIS A 50 -17.41 -7.57 -23.21
N GLN A 51 -16.97 -7.32 -21.98
CA GLN A 51 -15.68 -7.81 -21.50
C GLN A 51 -15.59 -9.34 -21.56
N ALA A 52 -16.62 -10.04 -21.07
CA ALA A 52 -16.65 -11.49 -21.06
C ALA A 52 -16.56 -12.08 -22.48
N LEU A 53 -17.20 -11.44 -23.47
CA LEU A 53 -17.15 -11.87 -24.86
C LEU A 53 -15.78 -11.63 -25.50
N ILE A 54 -15.15 -10.47 -25.30
CA ILE A 54 -13.82 -10.23 -25.88
C ILE A 54 -12.74 -11.11 -25.23
N ASP A 55 -12.88 -11.47 -23.95
CA ASP A 55 -11.97 -12.39 -23.26
C ASP A 55 -11.93 -13.78 -23.92
N LEU A 56 -13.01 -14.21 -24.61
CA LEU A 56 -13.07 -15.48 -25.34
C LEU A 56 -12.24 -15.50 -26.63
N THR A 57 -11.93 -14.31 -27.15
CA THR A 57 -11.24 -14.16 -28.44
C THR A 57 -9.73 -14.24 -28.33
N ASN A 58 -9.18 -14.24 -27.12
CA ASN A 58 -7.76 -14.11 -26.91
C ASN A 58 -7.23 -14.99 -25.77
N PRO A 59 -6.48 -16.06 -26.09
CA PRO A 59 -5.98 -17.00 -25.12
C PRO A 59 -4.55 -16.66 -24.66
N PHE A 60 -4.03 -15.48 -25.01
CA PHE A 60 -2.68 -15.06 -24.65
C PHE A 60 -2.63 -14.42 -23.27
N THR A 61 -1.51 -14.64 -22.58
CA THR A 61 -1.19 -13.99 -21.31
C THR A 61 -0.04 -13.01 -21.50
N VAL A 62 -0.22 -11.77 -21.05
CA VAL A 62 0.84 -10.74 -20.99
C VAL A 62 1.13 -10.40 -19.53
N MET A 63 2.39 -10.53 -19.14
CA MET A 63 2.85 -10.19 -17.79
C MET A 63 3.64 -8.88 -17.80
N CYS A 64 3.21 -7.90 -17.00
CA CYS A 64 3.97 -6.70 -16.68
C CYS A 64 4.79 -6.94 -15.41
N VAL A 65 6.11 -6.87 -15.51
CA VAL A 65 7.01 -7.03 -14.36
C VAL A 65 7.46 -5.67 -13.85
N ALA A 66 7.21 -5.44 -12.56
CA ALA A 66 7.44 -4.20 -11.84
C ALA A 66 8.24 -4.44 -10.54
N ALA A 67 8.95 -3.43 -10.05
CA ALA A 67 9.69 -3.52 -8.79
C ALA A 67 8.76 -3.25 -7.58
N HIS A 68 7.99 -2.16 -7.63
CA HIS A 68 7.06 -1.76 -6.57
C HIS A 68 5.64 -1.53 -7.13
N PRO A 69 4.60 -1.61 -6.29
CA PRO A 69 3.28 -1.07 -6.61
C PRO A 69 3.37 0.37 -7.11
N ASP A 70 2.72 0.70 -8.23
CA ASP A 70 2.76 1.96 -9.00
C ASP A 70 3.70 1.98 -10.21
N ASP A 71 4.66 1.04 -10.30
CA ASP A 71 5.62 0.95 -11.40
C ASP A 71 5.03 0.28 -12.67
N GLU A 72 3.87 -0.39 -12.58
CA GLU A 72 3.26 -1.11 -13.69
C GLU A 72 2.85 -0.18 -14.85
N ASP A 73 2.84 -0.67 -16.09
CA ASP A 73 2.31 0.11 -17.22
C ASP A 73 0.79 -0.01 -17.30
N GLY A 74 0.10 0.78 -16.48
CA GLY A 74 -1.35 0.74 -16.35
C GLY A 74 -2.10 0.92 -17.67
N THR A 75 -1.69 1.85 -18.54
CA THR A 75 -2.40 2.09 -19.82
C THR A 75 -2.26 0.92 -20.78
N THR A 76 -1.06 0.33 -20.89
CA THR A 76 -0.85 -0.84 -21.76
C THR A 76 -1.64 -2.04 -21.26
N LEU A 77 -1.62 -2.29 -19.94
CA LEU A 77 -2.39 -3.37 -19.32
C LEU A 77 -3.90 -3.19 -19.56
N THR A 78 -4.43 -2.00 -19.26
CA THR A 78 -5.85 -1.70 -19.47
C THR A 78 -6.24 -1.88 -20.93
N MET A 79 -5.46 -1.38 -21.90
CA MET A 79 -5.78 -1.57 -23.31
C MET A 79 -5.77 -3.05 -23.71
N LEU A 80 -4.74 -3.82 -23.32
CA LEU A 80 -4.64 -5.24 -23.64
C LEU A 80 -5.86 -6.03 -23.15
N GLN A 81 -6.32 -5.74 -21.93
CA GLN A 81 -7.51 -6.38 -21.37
C GLN A 81 -8.81 -5.87 -21.99
N ARG A 82 -9.03 -4.54 -22.01
CA ARG A 82 -10.32 -3.92 -22.34
C ARG A 82 -10.62 -3.87 -23.84
N LYS A 83 -9.60 -3.90 -24.69
CA LYS A 83 -9.73 -3.88 -26.16
C LYS A 83 -9.55 -5.26 -26.80
N PHE A 84 -8.60 -6.05 -26.29
CA PHE A 84 -8.15 -7.27 -26.95
C PHE A 84 -8.45 -8.55 -26.18
N GLY A 85 -9.06 -8.48 -24.98
CA GLY A 85 -9.39 -9.65 -24.15
C GLY A 85 -8.16 -10.44 -23.67
N VAL A 86 -6.96 -9.88 -23.78
CA VAL A 86 -5.71 -10.52 -23.37
C VAL A 86 -5.75 -10.75 -21.87
N HIS A 87 -5.32 -11.91 -21.39
CA HIS A 87 -5.13 -12.11 -19.96
C HIS A 87 -3.93 -11.27 -19.47
N THR A 88 -4.18 -10.26 -18.64
CA THR A 88 -3.13 -9.37 -18.16
C THR A 88 -2.75 -9.64 -16.72
N VAL A 89 -1.45 -9.75 -16.46
CA VAL A 89 -0.89 -10.05 -15.14
C VAL A 89 0.11 -8.97 -14.75
N SER A 90 0.09 -8.51 -13.52
CA SER A 90 1.12 -7.63 -12.95
C SER A 90 1.91 -8.39 -11.89
N LEU A 91 3.23 -8.46 -12.04
CA LEU A 91 4.13 -9.13 -11.11
C LEU A 91 5.08 -8.11 -10.47
N PHE A 92 4.91 -7.90 -9.17
CA PHE A 92 5.70 -6.99 -8.37
C PHE A 92 6.82 -7.73 -7.62
N SER A 93 8.01 -7.15 -7.62
CA SER A 93 9.15 -7.73 -6.88
C SER A 93 8.95 -7.60 -5.37
N THR A 94 8.40 -6.47 -4.91
CA THR A 94 8.22 -6.11 -3.49
C THR A 94 6.79 -5.67 -3.20
N TYR A 95 6.46 -5.40 -1.93
CA TYR A 95 5.20 -4.76 -1.54
C TYR A 95 5.32 -3.23 -1.43
N GLY A 96 6.48 -2.65 -1.78
CA GLY A 96 6.74 -1.22 -1.63
C GLY A 96 6.84 -0.76 -0.16
N GLU A 97 7.12 -1.65 0.77
CA GLU A 97 7.06 -1.39 2.22
C GLU A 97 8.15 -0.43 2.73
N GLY A 98 9.25 -0.29 2.00
CA GLY A 98 10.37 0.60 2.34
C GLY A 98 10.16 2.06 1.92
N GLY A 99 9.09 2.34 1.17
CA GLY A 99 8.76 3.64 0.62
C GLY A 99 8.41 4.73 1.65
N GLN A 100 8.10 5.91 1.12
CA GLN A 100 7.48 7.00 1.89
C GLN A 100 5.96 6.87 1.80
N ASN A 101 5.25 7.30 2.85
CA ASN A 101 3.79 7.31 2.88
C ASN A 101 3.27 8.75 2.74
N ALA A 102 2.52 9.02 1.67
CA ALA A 102 1.98 10.34 1.37
C ALA A 102 0.67 10.68 2.11
N VAL A 103 0.00 9.70 2.72
CA VAL A 103 -1.35 9.87 3.30
C VAL A 103 -1.46 9.44 4.76
N GLY A 104 -0.36 8.97 5.37
CA GLY A 104 -0.41 8.53 6.76
C GLY A 104 0.92 8.11 7.38
N PRO A 105 0.87 7.62 8.64
CA PRO A 105 2.04 7.33 9.45
C PRO A 105 2.62 5.91 9.27
N GLN A 106 1.97 5.03 8.49
CA GLN A 106 2.42 3.64 8.37
C GLN A 106 3.73 3.56 7.59
N LEU A 107 4.65 2.71 8.04
CA LEU A 107 5.95 2.42 7.44
C LEU A 107 6.18 0.91 7.46
N TYR A 108 7.14 0.44 6.67
CA TYR A 108 7.54 -0.97 6.64
C TYR A 108 6.33 -1.87 6.37
N GLU A 109 6.21 -3.00 7.04
CA GLU A 109 5.22 -4.01 6.71
C GLU A 109 3.78 -3.49 6.84
N ASP A 110 3.51 -2.53 7.74
CA ASP A 110 2.20 -1.87 7.82
C ASP A 110 1.88 -1.07 6.55
N LEU A 111 2.87 -0.42 5.94
CA LEU A 111 2.73 0.26 4.65
C LEU A 111 2.57 -0.74 3.51
N GLY A 112 3.35 -1.82 3.50
CA GLY A 112 3.23 -2.89 2.51
C GLY A 112 1.83 -3.52 2.48
N VAL A 113 1.17 -3.67 3.65
CA VAL A 113 -0.23 -4.12 3.73
C VAL A 113 -1.19 -3.16 3.04
N ILE A 114 -0.98 -1.85 3.18
CA ILE A 114 -1.81 -0.83 2.53
C ILE A 114 -1.58 -0.88 1.02
N ARG A 115 -0.33 -0.81 0.58
CA ARG A 115 0.06 -0.83 -0.84
C ARG A 115 -0.38 -2.09 -1.56
N ALA A 116 -0.36 -3.25 -0.89
CA ALA A 116 -0.93 -4.47 -1.44
C ALA A 116 -2.43 -4.33 -1.75
N ARG A 117 -3.21 -3.66 -0.88
CA ARG A 117 -4.65 -3.41 -1.14
C ARG A 117 -4.89 -2.35 -2.20
N GLU A 118 -4.11 -1.27 -2.18
CA GLU A 118 -4.10 -0.26 -3.24
C GLU A 118 -3.86 -0.91 -4.60
N THR A 119 -2.88 -1.83 -4.67
CA THR A 119 -2.60 -2.63 -5.87
C THR A 119 -3.78 -3.50 -6.29
N MET A 120 -4.44 -4.19 -5.35
CA MET A 120 -5.64 -4.99 -5.68
C MET A 120 -6.75 -4.12 -6.27
N ALA A 121 -6.96 -2.92 -5.72
CA ALA A 121 -7.96 -1.96 -6.21
C ALA A 121 -7.60 -1.41 -7.59
N ALA A 122 -6.35 -0.99 -7.79
CA ALA A 122 -5.84 -0.54 -9.08
C ALA A 122 -5.96 -1.63 -10.16
N ALA A 123 -5.57 -2.86 -9.83
CA ALA A 123 -5.59 -3.99 -10.75
C ALA A 123 -7.03 -4.38 -11.14
N HIS A 124 -8.01 -4.25 -10.23
CA HIS A 124 -9.43 -4.45 -10.53
C HIS A 124 -9.94 -3.47 -11.61
N ILE A 125 -9.54 -2.19 -11.53
CA ILE A 125 -9.89 -1.17 -12.55
C ILE A 125 -9.24 -1.50 -13.89
N GLN A 126 -7.93 -1.80 -13.90
CA GLN A 126 -7.18 -2.18 -15.10
C GLN A 126 -7.70 -3.49 -15.72
N GLY A 127 -8.27 -4.38 -14.91
CA GLY A 127 -8.62 -5.74 -15.27
C GLY A 127 -7.42 -6.69 -15.31
N SER A 128 -6.35 -6.36 -14.58
CA SER A 128 -5.14 -7.18 -14.45
C SER A 128 -5.15 -7.99 -13.16
N GLU A 129 -4.47 -9.13 -13.14
CA GLU A 129 -4.24 -9.93 -11.94
C GLU A 129 -2.89 -9.60 -11.28
N PRO A 130 -2.87 -9.10 -10.03
CA PRO A 130 -1.63 -8.72 -9.35
C PRO A 130 -1.03 -9.87 -8.53
N TYR A 131 0.29 -10.03 -8.62
CA TYR A 131 1.09 -11.00 -7.86
C TYR A 131 2.34 -10.34 -7.29
N PHE A 132 2.83 -10.87 -6.17
CA PHE A 132 4.02 -10.37 -5.49
C PHE A 132 5.06 -11.49 -5.33
N LEU A 133 6.33 -11.20 -5.60
CA LEU A 133 7.45 -12.11 -5.28
C LEU A 133 7.78 -12.13 -3.79
N GLY A 134 7.37 -11.08 -3.06
CA GLY A 134 7.64 -10.94 -1.63
C GLY A 134 9.14 -10.77 -1.31
N LEU A 135 9.87 -10.06 -2.19
CA LEU A 135 11.22 -9.60 -1.88
C LEU A 135 11.12 -8.33 -1.02
N LYS A 136 12.09 -8.15 -0.12
CA LYS A 136 12.06 -7.04 0.85
C LYS A 136 12.39 -5.71 0.16
N ASP A 137 11.48 -4.75 0.22
CA ASP A 137 11.80 -3.34 -0.01
C ASP A 137 12.39 -2.74 1.27
N PHE A 138 13.70 -2.49 1.25
CA PHE A 138 14.45 -1.93 2.38
C PHE A 138 14.65 -0.41 2.28
N GLY A 139 13.93 0.27 1.38
CA GLY A 139 14.06 1.68 1.11
C GLY A 139 14.82 1.97 -0.19
N TYR A 140 15.26 3.22 -0.35
CA TYR A 140 15.98 3.63 -1.55
C TYR A 140 17.28 2.84 -1.68
N SER A 141 17.42 2.13 -2.80
CA SER A 141 18.57 1.30 -3.13
C SER A 141 19.30 1.96 -4.28
N LYS A 142 20.62 2.03 -4.22
CA LYS A 142 21.41 2.78 -5.22
C LYS A 142 21.85 1.93 -6.40
N SER A 143 21.83 0.61 -6.26
CA SER A 143 22.32 -0.32 -7.28
C SER A 143 21.65 -1.68 -7.19
N ALA A 144 21.63 -2.40 -8.32
CA ALA A 144 21.22 -3.79 -8.33
C ALA A 144 22.05 -4.66 -7.36
N ASP A 145 23.35 -4.39 -7.23
CA ASP A 145 24.24 -5.19 -6.37
C ASP A 145 23.89 -5.01 -4.88
N GLU A 146 23.44 -3.83 -4.49
CA GLU A 146 22.85 -3.60 -3.17
C GLU A 146 21.55 -4.36 -2.97
N ALA A 147 20.64 -4.31 -3.94
CA ALA A 147 19.41 -5.08 -3.90
C ALA A 147 19.66 -6.60 -3.78
N PHE A 148 20.59 -7.14 -4.58
CA PHE A 148 20.93 -8.57 -4.54
C PHE A 148 21.65 -9.00 -3.26
N ARG A 149 22.36 -8.09 -2.57
CA ARG A 149 22.90 -8.39 -1.22
C ARG A 149 21.78 -8.64 -0.21
N VAL A 150 20.64 -7.97 -0.34
CA VAL A 150 19.50 -8.15 0.56
C VAL A 150 18.59 -9.30 0.11
N TRP A 151 18.30 -9.39 -1.19
CA TRP A 151 17.37 -10.40 -1.71
C TRP A 151 17.99 -11.79 -1.86
N GLY A 152 19.30 -11.86 -2.12
CA GLY A 152 19.93 -13.04 -2.67
C GLY A 152 19.54 -13.23 -4.14
N HIS A 153 20.51 -13.15 -5.05
CA HIS A 153 20.27 -13.26 -6.49
C HIS A 153 19.47 -14.51 -6.87
N ASP A 154 19.95 -15.69 -6.47
CA ASP A 154 19.36 -16.96 -6.88
C ASP A 154 17.96 -17.17 -6.30
N GLU A 155 17.69 -16.70 -5.08
CA GLU A 155 16.35 -16.77 -4.48
C GLU A 155 15.36 -15.83 -5.20
N ALA A 156 15.78 -14.60 -5.51
CA ALA A 156 14.95 -13.67 -6.26
C ALA A 156 14.62 -14.20 -7.66
N LEU A 157 15.62 -14.77 -8.35
CA LEU A 157 15.43 -15.40 -9.65
C LEU A 157 14.55 -16.64 -9.56
N ARG A 158 14.75 -17.51 -8.55
CA ARG A 158 13.95 -18.72 -8.32
C ARG A 158 12.46 -18.39 -8.21
N ARG A 159 12.11 -17.34 -7.45
CA ARG A 159 10.71 -16.90 -7.28
C ARG A 159 10.11 -16.33 -8.56
N MET A 160 10.88 -15.57 -9.33
CA MET A 160 10.41 -15.04 -10.62
C MET A 160 10.19 -16.17 -11.64
N VAL A 161 11.12 -17.12 -11.72
CA VAL A 161 10.98 -18.32 -12.57
C VAL A 161 9.76 -19.15 -12.18
N LEU A 162 9.52 -19.33 -10.87
CA LEU A 162 8.32 -20.00 -10.37
C LEU A 162 7.05 -19.33 -10.92
N LYS A 163 6.94 -17.99 -10.80
CA LYS A 163 5.77 -17.25 -11.29
C LYS A 163 5.62 -17.30 -12.81
N ILE A 164 6.71 -17.28 -13.57
CA ILE A 164 6.65 -17.45 -15.03
C ILE A 164 6.14 -18.85 -15.40
N ARG A 165 6.59 -19.91 -14.72
CA ARG A 165 6.13 -21.29 -14.97
C ARG A 165 4.68 -21.52 -14.53
N GLU A 166 4.28 -20.88 -13.43
CA GLU A 166 2.91 -20.91 -12.92
C GLU A 166 1.95 -20.14 -13.82
N LEU A 167 2.32 -18.97 -14.34
CA LEU A 167 1.38 -18.09 -15.06
C LEU A 167 1.50 -18.19 -16.58
N ARG A 168 2.55 -18.85 -17.07
CA ARG A 168 2.81 -19.12 -18.50
C ARG A 168 2.60 -17.91 -19.43
N PRO A 169 3.21 -16.74 -19.15
CA PRO A 169 3.04 -15.58 -20.01
C PRO A 169 3.63 -15.83 -21.40
N ASP A 170 2.91 -15.44 -22.44
CA ASP A 170 3.39 -15.46 -23.82
C ASP A 170 4.35 -14.30 -24.06
N VAL A 171 4.05 -13.15 -23.48
CA VAL A 171 4.87 -11.94 -23.57
C VAL A 171 5.08 -11.35 -22.18
N ILE A 172 6.30 -10.89 -21.93
CA ILE A 172 6.62 -10.07 -20.77
C ILE A 172 6.87 -8.63 -21.24
N ILE A 173 6.32 -7.66 -20.51
CA ILE A 173 6.67 -6.24 -20.62
C ILE A 173 7.24 -5.76 -19.29
N THR A 174 8.14 -4.79 -19.32
CA THR A 174 8.60 -4.13 -18.09
C THR A 174 8.95 -2.67 -18.35
N ASN A 175 8.70 -1.83 -17.34
CA ASN A 175 9.15 -0.44 -17.32
C ASN A 175 10.62 -0.31 -16.89
N HIS A 176 11.26 -1.39 -16.45
CA HIS A 176 12.61 -1.32 -15.92
C HIS A 176 13.65 -1.74 -16.95
N SER A 177 14.70 -0.94 -17.09
CA SER A 177 15.81 -1.21 -17.98
C SER A 177 17.08 -1.53 -17.21
N ALA A 178 17.79 -2.59 -17.64
CA ALA A 178 19.09 -2.96 -17.07
C ALA A 178 20.21 -1.98 -17.42
N THR A 179 19.98 -1.06 -18.37
CA THR A 179 20.98 -0.09 -18.85
C THR A 179 20.81 1.30 -18.26
N ASN A 180 19.72 1.57 -17.55
CA ASN A 180 19.46 2.88 -16.95
C ASN A 180 20.01 2.93 -15.52
N HIS A 181 20.45 4.12 -15.10
CA HIS A 181 20.94 4.39 -13.74
C HIS A 181 19.79 4.75 -12.80
N ASP A 182 18.72 3.95 -12.82
CA ASP A 182 17.54 4.15 -11.99
C ASP A 182 17.75 3.56 -10.58
N HIS A 183 16.75 3.64 -9.71
CA HIS A 183 16.74 2.99 -8.40
C HIS A 183 17.15 1.50 -8.45
N GLY A 184 17.88 1.04 -7.43
CA GLY A 184 18.55 -0.25 -7.39
C GLY A 184 17.61 -1.45 -7.46
N HIS A 185 16.40 -1.37 -6.88
CA HIS A 185 15.39 -2.43 -7.10
C HIS A 185 14.95 -2.48 -8.56
N HIS A 186 14.82 -1.34 -9.26
CA HIS A 186 14.44 -1.32 -10.68
C HIS A 186 15.53 -2.00 -11.51
N GLN A 187 16.80 -1.66 -11.24
CA GLN A 187 17.94 -2.31 -11.91
C GLN A 187 17.97 -3.83 -11.65
N ALA A 188 17.75 -4.26 -10.41
CA ALA A 188 17.75 -5.68 -10.05
C ALA A 188 16.59 -6.43 -10.71
N THR A 189 15.37 -5.89 -10.65
CA THR A 189 14.19 -6.45 -11.33
C THR A 189 14.40 -6.54 -12.84
N ALA A 190 15.00 -5.51 -13.47
CA ALA A 190 15.31 -5.53 -14.90
C ALA A 190 16.32 -6.63 -15.27
N ARG A 191 17.36 -6.85 -14.44
CA ARG A 191 18.32 -7.95 -14.64
C ARG A 191 17.67 -9.31 -14.44
N LEU A 192 16.87 -9.46 -13.37
CA LEU A 192 16.16 -10.70 -13.04
C LEU A 192 15.22 -11.13 -14.15
N VAL A 193 14.39 -10.22 -14.68
CA VAL A 193 13.40 -10.60 -15.69
C VAL A 193 14.03 -11.03 -17.02
N LEU A 194 15.17 -10.44 -17.37
CA LEU A 194 15.96 -10.88 -18.53
C LEU A 194 16.52 -12.28 -18.35
N GLU A 195 17.01 -12.62 -17.16
CA GLU A 195 17.52 -13.97 -16.87
C GLU A 195 16.39 -14.99 -16.69
N ALA A 196 15.28 -14.59 -16.05
CA ALA A 196 14.13 -15.44 -15.80
C ALA A 196 13.44 -15.86 -17.10
N PHE A 197 13.48 -15.02 -18.14
CA PHE A 197 13.01 -15.35 -19.49
C PHE A 197 13.62 -16.65 -20.02
N ASP A 198 14.94 -16.81 -19.86
CA ASP A 198 15.68 -17.99 -20.32
C ASP A 198 15.57 -19.13 -19.28
N ALA A 199 15.73 -18.82 -17.99
CA ALA A 199 15.75 -19.82 -16.92
C ALA A 199 14.40 -20.54 -16.73
N ALA A 200 13.27 -19.90 -17.06
CA ALA A 200 11.96 -20.55 -16.98
C ALA A 200 11.80 -21.71 -17.98
N ALA A 201 12.49 -21.64 -19.12
CA ALA A 201 12.48 -22.67 -20.16
C ALA A 201 13.49 -23.80 -19.92
N ASP A 202 14.51 -23.57 -19.09
CA ASP A 202 15.56 -24.54 -18.80
C ASP A 202 15.16 -25.50 -17.68
N PRO A 203 15.00 -26.82 -17.93
CA PRO A 203 14.65 -27.78 -16.89
C PRO A 203 15.77 -28.01 -15.84
N LEU A 204 17.00 -27.57 -16.10
CA LEU A 204 18.11 -27.66 -15.14
C LEU A 204 18.14 -26.50 -14.15
N ARG A 205 17.43 -25.40 -14.45
CA ARG A 205 17.29 -24.25 -13.53
C ARG A 205 16.10 -24.49 -12.61
N PHE A 206 16.37 -24.51 -11.31
CA PHE A 206 15.36 -24.73 -10.25
C PHE A 206 14.49 -25.99 -10.49
N PRO A 207 15.12 -27.18 -10.62
CA PRO A 207 14.42 -28.42 -10.94
C PRO A 207 13.40 -28.85 -9.88
N GLU A 208 13.54 -28.37 -8.64
CA GLU A 208 12.58 -28.61 -7.55
C GLU A 208 11.16 -28.11 -7.86
N GLN A 209 11.01 -27.17 -8.80
CA GLN A 209 9.72 -26.64 -9.24
C GLN A 209 8.99 -27.57 -10.23
N LEU A 210 9.72 -28.45 -10.92
CA LEU A 210 9.19 -29.25 -12.03
C LEU A 210 8.36 -30.46 -11.59
N GLY A 211 8.24 -30.70 -10.28
CA GLY A 211 7.34 -31.72 -9.74
C GLY A 211 5.85 -31.38 -9.94
N GLN A 212 5.51 -30.09 -9.94
CA GLN A 212 4.14 -29.59 -10.10
C GLN A 212 3.96 -28.76 -11.38
N LEU A 213 5.06 -28.23 -11.93
CA LEU A 213 5.06 -27.34 -13.07
C LEU A 213 5.89 -27.92 -14.22
N LYS A 214 5.75 -27.34 -15.41
CA LYS A 214 6.57 -27.65 -16.58
C LYS A 214 7.47 -26.46 -16.91
N PRO A 215 8.62 -26.66 -17.57
CA PRO A 215 9.36 -25.54 -18.14
C PRO A 215 8.46 -24.73 -19.08
N TRP A 216 8.67 -23.42 -19.12
CA TRP A 216 7.89 -22.51 -19.94
C TRP A 216 8.78 -21.51 -20.65
N GLN A 217 8.71 -21.48 -21.99
CA GLN A 217 9.40 -20.51 -22.82
C GLN A 217 8.45 -19.36 -23.15
N VAL A 218 8.69 -18.20 -22.53
CA VAL A 218 8.09 -16.93 -22.92
C VAL A 218 8.52 -16.61 -24.35
N GLN A 219 7.62 -16.10 -25.19
CA GLN A 219 7.90 -15.85 -26.61
C GLN A 219 8.69 -14.56 -26.82
N ARG A 220 8.35 -13.48 -26.10
CA ARG A 220 9.00 -12.17 -26.24
C ARG A 220 9.08 -11.42 -24.92
N LEU A 221 10.14 -10.63 -24.75
CA LEU A 221 10.29 -9.68 -23.65
C LEU A 221 10.54 -8.28 -24.21
N PHE A 222 9.74 -7.33 -23.76
CA PHE A 222 9.83 -5.93 -24.15
C PHE A 222 10.17 -5.02 -22.96
N VAL A 223 11.02 -4.03 -23.19
CA VAL A 223 11.39 -3.01 -22.20
C VAL A 223 10.90 -1.65 -22.66
N ARG A 224 10.28 -0.88 -21.75
CA ARG A 224 9.75 0.44 -22.07
C ARG A 224 10.85 1.43 -22.43
N ILE A 225 10.59 2.24 -23.45
CA ILE A 225 11.42 3.37 -23.83
C ILE A 225 10.78 4.64 -23.27
N PHE A 226 11.51 5.34 -22.40
CA PHE A 226 11.07 6.63 -21.86
C PHE A 226 11.57 7.81 -22.73
N GLY A 227 10.76 8.88 -22.77
CA GLY A 227 11.05 10.14 -23.46
C GLY A 227 10.41 10.24 -24.85
N ALA A 228 9.79 11.39 -25.16
CA ALA A 228 9.11 11.60 -26.45
C ALA A 228 10.08 11.72 -27.66
N ASN A 229 11.39 11.92 -27.40
CA ASN A 229 12.42 12.18 -28.40
C ASN A 229 13.46 11.07 -28.54
N SER A 230 13.36 9.97 -27.77
CA SER A 230 14.23 8.81 -27.95
C SER A 230 13.83 8.12 -29.26
N LYS A 231 14.51 8.49 -30.35
CA LYS A 231 14.40 7.77 -31.62
C LYS A 231 15.11 6.42 -31.44
N PRO A 232 14.40 5.29 -31.55
CA PRO A 232 15.06 3.99 -31.63
C PRO A 232 16.02 3.99 -32.81
N ALA A 233 17.09 3.19 -32.74
CA ALA A 233 17.91 2.95 -33.91
C ALA A 233 17.04 2.30 -35.01
N ALA A 234 17.36 2.51 -36.28
CA ALA A 234 16.60 1.92 -37.39
C ALA A 234 16.56 0.37 -37.36
N THR A 235 17.46 -0.25 -36.60
CA THR A 235 17.56 -1.69 -36.38
C THR A 235 16.73 -2.19 -35.19
N ASP A 236 16.21 -1.30 -34.35
CA ASP A 236 15.45 -1.69 -33.17
C ASP A 236 14.03 -2.13 -33.54
N LYS A 237 13.66 -3.32 -33.11
CA LYS A 237 12.27 -3.79 -33.16
C LYS A 237 11.46 -3.10 -32.06
N VAL A 238 10.84 -1.97 -32.41
CA VAL A 238 10.04 -1.15 -31.48
C VAL A 238 8.56 -1.26 -31.77
N VAL A 239 7.79 -1.38 -30.70
CA VAL A 239 6.34 -1.45 -30.71
C VAL A 239 5.77 -0.22 -30.03
N ALA A 240 4.61 0.25 -30.47
CA ALA A 240 3.97 1.43 -29.90
C ALA A 240 2.51 1.15 -29.54
N ILE A 241 2.07 1.76 -28.45
CA ILE A 241 0.68 1.76 -27.98
C ILE A 241 0.23 3.22 -27.94
N ASP A 242 -0.95 3.51 -28.49
CA ASP A 242 -1.55 4.84 -28.41
C ASP A 242 -2.40 4.96 -27.14
N PRO A 243 -1.92 5.67 -26.10
CA PRO A 243 -2.66 5.81 -24.86
C PRO A 243 -3.98 6.61 -25.02
N ASN A 244 -4.16 7.33 -26.13
CA ASN A 244 -5.31 8.22 -26.35
C ASN A 244 -6.51 7.51 -26.99
N GLU A 245 -6.42 6.21 -27.27
CA GLU A 245 -7.56 5.45 -27.79
C GLU A 245 -8.70 5.38 -26.77
N VAL A 246 -9.93 5.50 -27.28
CA VAL A 246 -11.16 5.51 -26.49
C VAL A 246 -11.76 4.10 -26.46
N ASP A 247 -12.12 3.64 -25.27
CA ASP A 247 -12.99 2.47 -25.08
C ASP A 247 -14.43 2.87 -25.46
N PRO A 248 -14.99 2.36 -26.58
CA PRO A 248 -16.31 2.76 -27.04
C PRO A 248 -17.44 2.26 -26.13
N VAL A 249 -17.19 1.26 -25.27
CA VAL A 249 -18.20 0.68 -24.37
C VAL A 249 -18.25 1.44 -23.05
N ARG A 250 -17.09 1.87 -22.54
CA ARG A 250 -16.99 2.64 -21.28
C ARG A 250 -16.99 4.15 -21.48
N ASN A 251 -16.83 4.60 -22.73
CA ASN A 251 -16.80 6.02 -23.11
C ASN A 251 -15.71 6.81 -22.37
N SER A 252 -14.52 6.21 -22.22
CA SER A 252 -13.32 6.81 -21.66
C SER A 252 -12.09 6.25 -22.35
N SER A 253 -11.01 7.02 -22.42
CA SER A 253 -9.73 6.54 -22.93
C SER A 253 -9.11 5.49 -22.01
N PHE A 254 -8.30 4.59 -22.57
CA PHE A 254 -7.56 3.63 -21.75
C PHE A 254 -6.58 4.32 -20.79
N ALA A 255 -6.08 5.51 -21.16
CA ALA A 255 -5.28 6.33 -20.26
C ALA A 255 -6.08 6.93 -19.10
N GLU A 256 -7.32 7.34 -19.31
CA GLU A 256 -8.21 7.80 -18.22
C GLU A 256 -8.50 6.65 -17.24
N GLN A 257 -8.89 5.48 -17.74
CA GLN A 257 -9.10 4.30 -16.90
C GLN A 257 -7.84 3.89 -16.13
N ALA A 258 -6.66 3.98 -16.77
CA ALA A 258 -5.38 3.72 -16.10
C ALA A 258 -5.00 4.81 -15.08
N LEU A 259 -5.45 6.06 -15.28
CA LEU A 259 -5.28 7.12 -14.30
C LEU A 259 -6.14 6.86 -13.06
N ASP A 260 -7.39 6.43 -13.24
CA ASP A 260 -8.25 6.02 -12.12
C ASP A 260 -7.58 4.90 -11.31
N ALA A 261 -7.00 3.91 -11.98
CA ALA A 261 -6.23 2.86 -11.31
C ALA A 261 -4.98 3.39 -10.59
N LEU A 262 -4.22 4.31 -11.20
CA LEU A 262 -3.06 4.93 -10.56
C LEU A 262 -3.45 5.71 -9.29
N GLN A 263 -4.63 6.33 -9.27
CA GLN A 263 -5.12 7.09 -8.13
C GLN A 263 -5.43 6.22 -6.90
N GLU A 264 -5.67 4.92 -7.07
CA GLU A 264 -5.81 3.96 -5.96
C GLU A 264 -4.50 3.79 -5.16
N HIS A 265 -3.33 4.06 -5.77
CA HIS A 265 -2.02 4.06 -5.09
C HIS A 265 -1.82 5.32 -4.22
N ALA A 266 -2.78 5.63 -3.36
CA ALA A 266 -2.84 6.89 -2.60
C ALA A 266 -1.58 7.12 -1.75
N THR A 267 -1.00 6.08 -1.14
CA THR A 267 0.23 6.21 -0.33
C THR A 267 1.48 6.59 -1.12
N GLN A 268 1.47 6.44 -2.44
CA GLN A 268 2.61 6.67 -3.33
C GLN A 268 2.58 8.07 -3.98
N GLY A 269 1.42 8.74 -3.96
CA GLY A 269 1.17 10.01 -4.65
C GLY A 269 1.81 11.27 -4.02
N PRO A 270 1.31 12.48 -4.38
CA PRO A 270 0.07 12.73 -5.11
C PRO A 270 0.15 12.44 -6.61
N TRP A 271 -0.97 12.01 -7.19
CA TRP A 271 -1.12 11.71 -8.61
C TRP A 271 -1.90 12.82 -9.36
N PRO A 272 -1.76 12.93 -10.69
CA PRO A 272 -2.61 13.81 -11.49
C PRO A 272 -4.10 13.55 -11.23
N LYS A 273 -4.91 14.61 -11.12
CA LYS A 273 -6.36 14.45 -10.82
C LYS A 273 -7.20 14.24 -12.07
N THR A 274 -6.75 14.78 -13.20
CA THR A 274 -7.43 14.67 -14.50
C THR A 274 -6.47 14.23 -15.59
N ILE A 275 -7.03 13.80 -16.73
CA ILE A 275 -6.24 13.44 -17.90
C ILE A 275 -5.43 14.64 -18.42
N GLU A 276 -5.94 15.87 -18.31
CA GLU A 276 -5.22 17.08 -18.70
C GLU A 276 -4.03 17.37 -17.78
N ASP A 277 -4.13 17.06 -16.49
CA ASP A 277 -2.99 17.10 -15.58
C ASP A 277 -1.94 16.07 -15.99
N LEU A 278 -2.36 14.85 -16.33
CA LEU A 278 -1.45 13.78 -16.78
C LEU A 278 -0.76 14.13 -18.11
N VAL A 279 -1.50 14.66 -19.07
CA VAL A 279 -0.97 15.16 -20.36
C VAL A 279 0.10 16.21 -20.12
N ARG A 280 -0.17 17.20 -19.25
CA ARG A 280 0.83 18.22 -18.88
C ARG A 280 2.04 17.61 -18.20
N MET A 281 1.83 16.69 -17.26
CA MET A 281 2.90 16.02 -16.52
C MET A 281 3.82 15.20 -17.44
N ARG A 282 3.27 14.51 -18.44
CA ARG A 282 4.00 13.66 -19.37
C ARG A 282 4.52 14.39 -20.62
N GLY A 283 4.36 15.71 -20.69
CA GLY A 283 4.84 16.53 -21.81
C GLY A 283 4.07 16.31 -23.11
N GLY A 284 2.78 15.97 -23.01
CA GLY A 284 1.90 15.81 -24.14
C GLY A 284 1.70 17.10 -24.95
N LYS A 285 1.30 16.96 -26.21
CA LYS A 285 1.06 18.06 -27.16
C LYS A 285 -0.36 17.96 -27.69
N GLU A 286 -0.97 19.11 -27.96
CA GLU A 286 -2.35 19.20 -28.52
C GLU A 286 -3.38 18.44 -27.68
N GLY A 287 -3.21 18.40 -26.35
CA GLY A 287 -4.10 17.69 -25.43
C GLY A 287 -3.92 16.17 -25.42
N LYS A 288 -2.93 15.61 -26.11
CA LYS A 288 -2.70 14.16 -26.22
C LYS A 288 -1.45 13.71 -25.50
N LEU A 289 -1.51 12.52 -24.91
CA LEU A 289 -0.36 11.82 -24.35
C LEU A 289 0.56 11.31 -25.47
N PRO A 290 1.89 11.30 -25.25
CA PRO A 290 2.81 10.69 -26.19
C PRO A 290 2.59 9.17 -26.29
N LEU A 291 2.86 8.59 -27.45
CA LEU A 291 2.82 7.13 -27.65
C LEU A 291 3.72 6.42 -26.61
N ILE A 292 3.21 5.34 -26.04
CA ILE A 292 4.00 4.44 -25.20
C ILE A 292 4.79 3.54 -26.14
N ARG A 293 6.10 3.42 -25.94
CA ARG A 293 6.99 2.64 -26.81
C ARG A 293 7.72 1.56 -26.02
N TYR A 294 7.89 0.40 -26.63
CA TYR A 294 8.74 -0.66 -26.08
C TYR A 294 9.73 -1.19 -27.11
N GLN A 295 10.92 -1.56 -26.66
CA GLN A 295 11.94 -2.24 -27.44
C GLN A 295 11.89 -3.74 -27.16
N LEU A 296 11.93 -4.58 -28.20
CA LEU A 296 12.12 -6.01 -28.04
C LEU A 296 13.58 -6.29 -27.60
N VAL A 297 13.76 -6.96 -26.46
CA VAL A 297 15.10 -7.24 -25.90
C VAL A 297 15.39 -8.74 -25.73
N ARG A 298 14.37 -9.60 -25.75
CA ARG A 298 14.49 -11.06 -25.85
C ARG A 298 13.38 -11.62 -26.73
N GLU A 299 13.70 -12.66 -27.48
CA GLU A 299 12.79 -13.37 -28.38
C GLU A 299 13.17 -14.86 -28.33
N ALA A 300 12.18 -15.74 -28.16
CA ALA A 300 12.44 -17.17 -28.13
C ALA A 300 12.97 -17.65 -29.50
N PRO A 301 13.81 -18.71 -29.54
CA PRO A 301 14.41 -19.19 -30.80
C PRO A 301 13.40 -19.52 -31.92
N ASN A 302 12.20 -19.96 -31.54
CA ASN A 302 11.13 -20.35 -32.47
C ASN A 302 9.98 -19.34 -32.52
N ALA A 303 10.14 -18.15 -31.93
CA ALA A 303 9.10 -17.14 -31.97
C ALA A 303 8.86 -16.67 -33.42
N PRO A 304 7.60 -16.52 -33.86
CA PRO A 304 7.29 -15.91 -35.14
C PRO A 304 7.94 -14.53 -35.29
N ALA A 305 8.35 -14.17 -36.49
CA ALA A 305 8.89 -12.84 -36.76
C ALA A 305 7.87 -11.75 -36.39
N LEU A 306 8.31 -10.73 -35.66
CA LEU A 306 7.50 -9.55 -35.35
C LEU A 306 7.18 -8.77 -36.65
N PRO A 307 5.92 -8.75 -37.12
CA PRO A 307 5.52 -8.00 -38.32
C PRO A 307 5.52 -6.48 -38.07
N ALA A 308 5.70 -5.69 -39.13
CA ALA A 308 5.44 -4.25 -39.06
C ALA A 308 3.94 -3.97 -38.82
N ASP A 309 3.61 -2.97 -38.00
CA ASP A 309 2.30 -2.31 -37.89
C ASP A 309 1.06 -3.17 -37.52
N SER A 310 1.20 -4.18 -36.65
CA SER A 310 0.09 -4.94 -36.03
C SER A 310 -0.01 -4.63 -34.52
N ILE A 311 -0.95 -5.20 -33.74
CA ILE A 311 -0.97 -5.05 -32.26
C ILE A 311 0.36 -5.58 -31.71
N PRO A 312 1.39 -4.74 -31.53
CA PRO A 312 2.70 -5.24 -31.92
C PRO A 312 3.36 -6.08 -30.82
N LEU A 313 2.85 -6.04 -29.59
CA LEU A 313 3.31 -6.95 -28.52
C LEU A 313 3.03 -8.43 -28.86
N LEU A 314 1.84 -8.73 -29.39
CA LEU A 314 1.38 -10.11 -29.66
C LEU A 314 1.47 -10.50 -31.14
N ALA A 315 1.90 -9.58 -32.00
CA ALA A 315 1.81 -9.77 -33.43
C ALA A 315 2.58 -10.99 -33.96
N GLY A 316 1.96 -11.72 -34.89
CA GLY A 316 2.51 -12.94 -35.46
C GLY A 316 2.45 -14.18 -34.56
N LEU A 317 2.15 -14.03 -33.25
CA LEU A 317 1.88 -15.17 -32.39
C LEU A 317 0.58 -15.83 -32.82
N LYS A 318 0.56 -17.16 -32.81
CA LYS A 318 -0.63 -17.96 -33.11
C LYS A 318 -0.90 -18.89 -31.95
N ALA A 319 -2.12 -18.85 -31.43
CA ALA A 319 -2.62 -19.90 -30.58
C ALA A 319 -3.22 -21.01 -31.47
N ALA A 320 -3.42 -22.20 -30.90
CA ALA A 320 -4.24 -23.19 -31.56
C ALA A 320 -5.64 -22.63 -31.75
N ASP A 321 -6.19 -22.70 -32.97
CA ASP A 321 -7.52 -22.17 -33.29
C ASP A 321 -8.60 -22.76 -32.36
N SER A 322 -8.40 -24.01 -31.90
CA SER A 322 -9.29 -24.65 -30.92
C SER A 322 -9.39 -23.91 -29.59
N LEU A 323 -8.39 -23.12 -29.17
CA LEU A 323 -8.43 -22.39 -27.91
C LEU A 323 -9.05 -20.99 -28.04
N VAL A 324 -9.27 -20.53 -29.25
CA VAL A 324 -9.99 -19.29 -29.53
C VAL A 324 -11.45 -19.65 -29.80
N TYR A 325 -12.36 -19.20 -28.95
CA TYR A 325 -13.78 -19.44 -29.17
C TYR A 325 -14.32 -18.42 -30.16
N GLN A 326 -14.10 -18.70 -31.44
CA GLN A 326 -14.69 -17.92 -32.53
C GLN A 326 -16.18 -18.24 -32.60
N ILE A 327 -16.96 -17.42 -31.90
CA ILE A 327 -18.42 -17.52 -31.87
C ILE A 327 -18.96 -16.39 -32.75
N THR A 328 -19.37 -16.76 -33.96
CA THR A 328 -20.09 -15.88 -34.88
C THR A 328 -21.57 -16.25 -34.78
N PRO A 329 -22.52 -15.30 -34.84
CA PRO A 329 -23.94 -15.63 -34.82
C PRO A 329 -24.21 -16.64 -35.92
N PHE A 330 -24.75 -17.80 -35.56
CA PHE A 330 -24.94 -18.97 -36.43
C PHE A 330 -25.82 -18.71 -37.68
N LYS A 331 -26.32 -17.48 -37.88
CA LYS A 331 -27.19 -17.09 -39.01
C LYS A 331 -26.75 -15.86 -39.80
N THR A 332 -25.69 -15.14 -39.42
CA THR A 332 -25.19 -13.99 -40.18
C THR A 332 -23.67 -14.07 -40.24
N GLN A 333 -23.11 -14.38 -41.41
CA GLN A 333 -21.67 -14.55 -41.60
C GLN A 333 -20.83 -13.29 -41.29
N ASP A 334 -21.46 -12.14 -41.02
CA ASP A 334 -20.79 -10.83 -40.92
C ASP A 334 -20.92 -10.11 -39.56
N ALA A 335 -21.53 -10.70 -38.52
CA ALA A 335 -21.72 -10.01 -37.22
C ALA A 335 -20.92 -10.65 -36.07
N ASN A 336 -20.51 -9.88 -35.06
CA ASN A 336 -19.84 -10.36 -33.86
C ASN A 336 -20.81 -10.40 -32.67
N LEU A 337 -20.59 -11.27 -31.67
CA LEU A 337 -21.45 -11.28 -30.46
C LEU A 337 -21.45 -9.94 -29.70
N THR A 338 -20.37 -9.17 -29.79
CA THR A 338 -20.27 -7.81 -29.24
C THR A 338 -21.22 -6.82 -29.91
N ASP A 339 -21.85 -7.15 -31.05
CA ASP A 339 -22.87 -6.32 -31.68
C ASP A 339 -24.26 -6.53 -31.07
N PHE A 340 -24.43 -7.58 -30.26
CA PHE A 340 -25.70 -8.00 -29.65
C PHE A 340 -25.76 -7.75 -28.15
N LEU A 341 -24.97 -6.81 -27.62
CA LEU A 341 -24.92 -6.53 -26.17
C LEU A 341 -26.25 -6.08 -25.57
N ASP A 342 -27.13 -5.47 -26.38
CA ASP A 342 -28.48 -5.08 -25.98
C ASP A 342 -29.51 -6.22 -26.17
N GLN A 343 -29.07 -7.38 -26.64
CA GLN A 343 -29.86 -8.59 -26.90
C GLN A 343 -29.19 -9.82 -26.24
N PRO A 344 -29.08 -9.86 -24.90
CA PRO A 344 -28.35 -10.92 -24.18
C PRO A 344 -28.88 -12.33 -24.47
N VAL A 345 -30.17 -12.48 -24.81
CA VAL A 345 -30.75 -13.77 -25.23
C VAL A 345 -30.08 -14.32 -26.50
N VAL A 346 -29.81 -13.46 -27.49
CA VAL A 346 -29.12 -13.86 -28.74
C VAL A 346 -27.69 -14.30 -28.44
N VAL A 347 -27.02 -13.60 -27.52
CA VAL A 347 -25.68 -13.96 -27.06
C VAL A 347 -25.70 -15.32 -26.35
N LEU A 348 -26.62 -15.51 -25.41
CA LEU A 348 -26.77 -16.76 -24.66
C LEU A 348 -27.04 -17.94 -25.61
N GLU A 349 -27.97 -17.81 -26.54
CA GLU A 349 -28.28 -18.86 -27.52
C GLU A 349 -27.06 -19.25 -28.35
N SER A 350 -26.29 -18.25 -28.80
CA SER A 350 -25.07 -18.48 -29.55
C SER A 350 -24.00 -19.20 -28.73
N LEU A 351 -23.84 -18.85 -27.45
CA LEU A 351 -22.91 -19.54 -26.55
C LEU A 351 -23.34 -21.00 -26.30
N ILE A 352 -24.63 -21.24 -26.06
CA ILE A 352 -25.19 -22.60 -25.86
C ILE A 352 -24.98 -23.45 -27.13
N GLU A 353 -25.33 -22.93 -28.30
CA GLU A 353 -25.17 -23.65 -29.57
C GLU A 353 -23.70 -23.97 -29.84
N TRP A 354 -22.81 -22.99 -29.64
CA TRP A 354 -21.37 -23.20 -29.78
C TRP A 354 -20.86 -24.32 -28.87
N ARG A 355 -21.27 -24.32 -27.60
CA ARG A 355 -20.85 -25.33 -26.62
C ARG A 355 -21.35 -26.73 -26.99
N LYS A 356 -22.59 -26.86 -27.48
CA LYS A 356 -23.14 -28.13 -27.98
C LYS A 356 -22.36 -28.68 -29.18
N SER A 357 -21.94 -27.81 -30.09
CA SER A 357 -21.15 -28.21 -31.26
C SER A 357 -19.69 -28.52 -30.94
N ASN A 358 -19.17 -28.08 -29.78
CA ASN A 358 -17.76 -28.15 -29.42
C ASN A 358 -17.46 -28.78 -28.04
N PRO A 359 -17.99 -29.97 -27.70
CA PRO A 359 -17.87 -30.55 -26.36
C PRO A 359 -16.44 -31.01 -26.00
N GLY A 360 -15.55 -31.22 -26.98
CA GLY A 360 -14.21 -31.79 -26.78
C GLY A 360 -13.06 -30.78 -26.85
N VAL A 361 -13.34 -29.49 -27.00
CA VAL A 361 -12.31 -28.47 -27.25
C VAL A 361 -11.32 -28.34 -26.09
N GLU A 362 -11.80 -28.43 -24.85
CA GLU A 362 -10.95 -28.31 -23.66
C GLU A 362 -10.06 -29.54 -23.43
N ALA A 363 -10.65 -30.74 -23.58
CA ALA A 363 -10.00 -32.01 -23.25
C ALA A 363 -8.87 -32.40 -24.23
N SER A 364 -8.83 -31.78 -25.42
CA SER A 364 -7.87 -32.10 -26.48
C SER A 364 -6.64 -31.19 -26.51
N SER A 365 -6.57 -30.17 -25.65
CA SER A 365 -5.48 -29.19 -25.68
C SER A 365 -4.15 -29.74 -25.13
N PRO A 366 -3.02 -29.57 -25.85
CA PRO A 366 -1.69 -29.86 -25.33
C PRO A 366 -1.26 -28.89 -24.21
N ASP A 367 -1.87 -27.69 -24.15
CA ASP A 367 -1.71 -26.71 -23.07
C ASP A 367 -2.98 -26.69 -22.20
N GLN A 368 -3.07 -27.66 -21.28
CA GLN A 368 -4.22 -27.83 -20.39
C GLN A 368 -4.52 -26.60 -19.53
N GLN A 369 -3.49 -25.87 -19.11
CA GLN A 369 -3.66 -24.70 -18.25
C GLN A 369 -4.35 -23.55 -19.00
N ARG A 370 -3.91 -23.28 -20.23
CA ARG A 370 -4.55 -22.29 -21.10
C ARG A 370 -5.98 -22.70 -21.45
N ALA A 371 -6.22 -23.99 -21.71
CA ALA A 371 -7.57 -24.50 -21.95
C ALA A 371 -8.49 -24.30 -20.74
N GLN A 372 -8.01 -24.53 -19.51
CA GLN A 372 -8.76 -24.27 -18.28
C GLN A 372 -9.07 -22.78 -18.10
N MET A 373 -8.12 -21.89 -18.39
CA MET A 373 -8.37 -20.44 -18.37
C MET A 373 -9.47 -20.06 -19.37
N MET A 374 -9.40 -20.57 -20.61
CA MET A 374 -10.41 -20.29 -21.62
C MET A 374 -11.78 -20.88 -21.25
N LYS A 375 -11.83 -22.10 -20.71
CA LYS A 375 -13.06 -22.67 -20.12
C LYS A 375 -13.67 -21.72 -19.10
N ALA A 376 -12.90 -21.27 -18.11
CA ALA A 376 -13.40 -20.39 -17.06
C ALA A 376 -13.93 -19.06 -17.62
N ARG A 377 -13.29 -18.52 -18.66
CA ARG A 377 -13.79 -17.33 -19.39
C ARG A 377 -15.10 -17.61 -20.12
N PHE A 378 -15.24 -18.77 -20.76
CA PHE A 378 -16.46 -19.19 -21.45
C PHE A 378 -17.62 -19.39 -20.48
N ASP A 379 -17.38 -20.09 -19.37
CA ASP A 379 -18.37 -20.30 -18.32
C ASP A 379 -18.82 -18.96 -17.70
N ARG A 380 -17.89 -18.01 -17.52
CA ARG A 380 -18.22 -16.64 -17.11
C ARG A 380 -19.10 -15.91 -18.13
N ALA A 381 -18.81 -16.03 -19.43
CA ALA A 381 -19.62 -15.42 -20.48
C ALA A 381 -21.04 -16.01 -20.52
N LEU A 382 -21.17 -17.34 -20.37
CA LEU A 382 -22.47 -18.01 -20.22
C LEU A 382 -23.23 -17.50 -19.00
N ALA A 383 -22.59 -17.44 -17.83
CA ALA A 383 -23.20 -16.97 -16.59
C ALA A 383 -23.74 -15.53 -16.71
N ILE A 384 -22.94 -14.61 -17.27
CA ILE A 384 -23.35 -13.21 -17.47
C ILE A 384 -24.49 -13.11 -18.50
N ALA A 385 -24.39 -13.82 -19.63
CA ALA A 385 -25.44 -13.80 -20.66
C ALA A 385 -26.75 -14.42 -20.17
N ALA A 386 -26.67 -15.47 -19.34
CA ALA A 386 -27.81 -16.11 -18.69
C ALA A 386 -28.31 -15.35 -17.45
N ASN A 387 -27.58 -14.33 -16.99
CA ASN A 387 -27.88 -13.58 -15.77
C ASN A 387 -28.00 -14.46 -14.52
N ILE A 388 -27.08 -15.42 -14.39
CA ILE A 388 -26.98 -16.36 -13.27
C ILE A 388 -25.74 -16.02 -12.45
N SER A 389 -25.86 -16.01 -11.12
CA SER A 389 -24.73 -15.72 -10.25
C SER A 389 -24.69 -16.62 -9.02
N LEU A 390 -23.47 -16.95 -8.58
CA LEU A 390 -23.21 -17.63 -7.32
C LEU A 390 -22.45 -16.67 -6.40
N THR A 391 -22.98 -16.44 -5.20
CA THR A 391 -22.31 -15.67 -4.16
C THR A 391 -22.10 -16.52 -2.91
N MET A 392 -20.98 -16.29 -2.22
CA MET A 392 -20.69 -16.93 -0.94
C MET A 392 -20.58 -15.86 0.15
N THR A 393 -21.44 -15.98 1.16
CA THR A 393 -21.52 -15.05 2.28
C THR A 393 -21.33 -15.81 3.60
N PRO A 394 -20.27 -15.52 4.37
CA PRO A 394 -20.17 -16.03 5.74
C PRO A 394 -21.12 -15.25 6.66
N ASP A 395 -21.60 -15.89 7.73
CA ASP A 395 -22.36 -15.23 8.80
C ASP A 395 -21.50 -14.28 9.65
N GLU A 396 -20.17 -14.47 9.63
CA GLU A 396 -19.19 -13.65 10.33
C GLU A 396 -18.07 -13.18 9.37
N ASP A 397 -17.66 -11.91 9.47
CA ASP A 397 -16.61 -11.30 8.62
C ASP A 397 -15.17 -11.72 9.02
N VAL A 398 -15.03 -12.43 10.15
CA VAL A 398 -13.77 -12.91 10.70
C VAL A 398 -13.92 -14.32 11.24
N LEU A 399 -12.82 -15.07 11.24
CA LEU A 399 -12.76 -16.45 11.70
C LEU A 399 -12.04 -16.52 13.04
N ILE A 400 -12.59 -17.23 14.02
CA ILE A 400 -12.00 -17.37 15.35
C ILE A 400 -11.66 -18.86 15.56
N PRO A 401 -10.41 -19.21 15.93
CA PRO A 401 -10.03 -20.60 16.17
C PRO A 401 -10.97 -21.31 17.16
N GLY A 402 -11.46 -22.48 16.76
CA GLY A 402 -12.43 -23.28 17.52
C GLY A 402 -13.89 -22.88 17.35
N ASN A 403 -14.19 -21.73 16.74
CA ASN A 403 -15.57 -21.30 16.51
C ASN A 403 -16.11 -21.84 15.18
N LYS A 404 -17.43 -21.97 15.16
CA LYS A 404 -18.21 -22.30 13.96
C LYS A 404 -18.46 -21.04 13.14
N THR A 405 -18.46 -21.19 11.82
CA THR A 405 -18.86 -20.18 10.85
C THR A 405 -19.74 -20.86 9.81
N THR A 406 -20.90 -20.27 9.53
CA THR A 406 -21.82 -20.73 8.49
C THR A 406 -21.55 -19.95 7.22
N PHE A 407 -21.29 -20.67 6.14
CA PHE A 407 -21.21 -20.09 4.81
C PHE A 407 -22.50 -20.38 4.05
N THR A 408 -23.11 -19.32 3.52
CA THR A 408 -24.29 -19.39 2.66
C THR A 408 -23.85 -19.23 1.22
N LEU A 409 -24.15 -20.22 0.38
CA LEU A 409 -23.96 -20.20 -1.06
C LEU A 409 -25.31 -19.82 -1.68
N ASN A 410 -25.47 -18.57 -2.11
CA ASN A 410 -26.68 -18.09 -2.79
C ASN A 410 -26.50 -18.21 -4.30
N LEU A 411 -27.39 -18.97 -4.94
CA LEU A 411 -27.47 -19.09 -6.39
C LEU A 411 -28.70 -18.33 -6.86
N GLU A 412 -28.50 -17.30 -7.67
CA GLU A 412 -29.55 -16.46 -8.22
C GLU A 412 -29.70 -16.72 -9.71
N ASN A 413 -30.93 -16.97 -10.15
CA ASN A 413 -31.30 -17.04 -11.56
C ASN A 413 -32.18 -15.84 -11.90
N ASN A 414 -31.56 -14.76 -12.37
CA ASN A 414 -32.25 -13.57 -12.85
C ASN A 414 -32.43 -13.60 -14.39
N GLY A 415 -32.27 -14.79 -15.00
CA GLY A 415 -32.47 -15.04 -16.42
C GLY A 415 -33.91 -15.43 -16.76
N ASP A 416 -34.15 -15.70 -18.05
CA ASP A 416 -35.46 -16.08 -18.58
C ASP A 416 -35.64 -17.60 -18.76
N ARG A 417 -34.62 -18.40 -18.43
CA ARG A 417 -34.63 -19.87 -18.54
C ARG A 417 -34.50 -20.53 -17.18
N SER A 418 -35.02 -21.75 -17.06
CA SER A 418 -34.75 -22.57 -15.88
C SER A 418 -33.35 -23.17 -15.97
N ILE A 419 -32.71 -23.38 -14.83
CA ILE A 419 -31.42 -24.09 -14.74
C ILE A 419 -31.52 -25.28 -13.82
N GLU A 420 -30.82 -26.35 -14.16
CA GLU A 420 -30.59 -27.49 -13.28
C GLU A 420 -29.27 -27.32 -12.54
N ILE A 421 -29.19 -27.84 -11.31
CA ILE A 421 -28.01 -27.72 -10.46
C ILE A 421 -27.45 -29.13 -10.25
N ASP A 422 -26.40 -29.47 -10.99
CA ASP A 422 -25.78 -30.79 -10.95
C ASP A 422 -25.05 -31.01 -9.62
N LYS A 423 -24.20 -30.05 -9.23
CA LYS A 423 -23.43 -30.09 -7.99
C LYS A 423 -23.14 -28.69 -7.48
N ALA A 424 -23.10 -28.53 -6.17
CA ALA A 424 -22.52 -27.35 -5.53
C ALA A 424 -21.59 -27.78 -4.40
N SER A 425 -20.50 -27.04 -4.23
CA SER A 425 -19.48 -27.38 -3.26
C SER A 425 -18.86 -26.14 -2.63
N PHE A 426 -18.37 -26.33 -1.42
CA PHE A 426 -17.59 -25.36 -0.68
C PHE A 426 -16.20 -25.96 -0.41
N THR A 427 -15.15 -25.19 -0.67
CA THR A 427 -13.77 -25.57 -0.37
C THR A 427 -13.18 -24.60 0.65
N GLY A 428 -12.71 -25.14 1.77
CA GLY A 428 -12.11 -24.40 2.87
C GLY A 428 -11.34 -25.33 3.79
N TRP A 429 -10.30 -24.83 4.46
CA TRP A 429 -9.49 -25.63 5.38
C TRP A 429 -8.90 -26.92 4.80
N GLY A 430 -8.60 -26.92 3.50
CA GLY A 430 -8.08 -28.09 2.79
C GLY A 430 -9.12 -29.20 2.55
N GLN A 431 -10.41 -28.91 2.73
CA GLN A 431 -11.51 -29.84 2.49
C GLN A 431 -12.47 -29.27 1.45
N THR A 432 -13.11 -30.16 0.69
CA THR A 432 -14.22 -29.82 -0.20
C THR A 432 -15.47 -30.55 0.27
N LEU A 433 -16.53 -29.80 0.56
CA LEU A 433 -17.81 -30.26 1.08
C LEU A 433 -18.89 -30.04 0.01
N GLN A 434 -19.72 -31.06 -0.24
CA GLN A 434 -20.89 -30.90 -1.10
C GLN A 434 -21.98 -30.13 -0.36
N VAL A 435 -22.65 -29.21 -1.06
CA VAL A 435 -23.70 -28.35 -0.51
C VAL A 435 -24.95 -28.54 -1.36
N LYS A 436 -26.08 -28.85 -0.73
CA LYS A 436 -27.36 -28.91 -1.45
C LYS A 436 -27.96 -27.49 -1.48
N ILE A 437 -28.15 -26.96 -2.68
CA ILE A 437 -28.82 -25.65 -2.91
C ILE A 437 -30.27 -25.90 -3.36
N ALA A 438 -30.45 -26.43 -4.57
CA ALA A 438 -31.72 -26.92 -5.11
C ALA A 438 -31.40 -28.02 -6.16
N ASP A 439 -32.43 -28.65 -6.73
CA ASP A 439 -32.27 -29.47 -7.96
C ASP A 439 -32.41 -28.60 -9.22
N GLN A 440 -33.28 -27.59 -9.16
CA GLN A 440 -33.61 -26.70 -10.25
C GLN A 440 -33.93 -25.29 -9.72
N LEU A 441 -33.62 -24.26 -10.49
CA LEU A 441 -34.08 -22.89 -10.28
C LEU A 441 -34.87 -22.38 -11.47
N LEU A 442 -36.05 -21.83 -11.21
CA LEU A 442 -36.90 -21.18 -12.21
C LEU A 442 -36.39 -19.75 -12.51
N PRO A 443 -36.83 -19.13 -13.62
CA PRO A 443 -36.59 -17.72 -13.88
C PRO A 443 -37.00 -16.82 -12.71
N ASP A 444 -36.22 -15.76 -12.46
CA ASP A 444 -36.42 -14.78 -11.38
C ASP A 444 -36.55 -15.41 -9.98
N THR A 445 -35.80 -16.48 -9.72
CA THR A 445 -35.75 -17.13 -8.40
C THR A 445 -34.32 -17.27 -7.89
N GLU A 446 -34.20 -17.41 -6.57
CA GLU A 446 -32.94 -17.69 -5.88
C GLU A 446 -33.12 -18.88 -4.94
N ALA A 447 -32.01 -19.58 -4.67
CA ALA A 447 -31.94 -20.60 -3.65
C ALA A 447 -30.57 -20.56 -2.97
N ALA A 448 -30.57 -20.91 -1.69
CA ALA A 448 -29.36 -20.91 -0.88
C ALA A 448 -29.12 -22.27 -0.23
N GLY A 449 -27.88 -22.71 -0.26
CA GLY A 449 -27.39 -23.83 0.56
C GLY A 449 -26.42 -23.33 1.62
N THR A 450 -26.42 -23.95 2.79
CA THR A 450 -25.50 -23.58 3.87
C THR A 450 -24.52 -24.70 4.19
N VAL A 451 -23.32 -24.31 4.62
CA VAL A 451 -22.30 -25.21 5.13
C VAL A 451 -21.70 -24.61 6.39
N GLU A 452 -21.76 -25.36 7.49
CA GLU A 452 -21.13 -24.96 8.74
C GLU A 452 -19.73 -25.59 8.82
N THR A 453 -18.73 -24.77 9.10
CA THR A 453 -17.36 -25.26 9.33
C THR A 453 -16.82 -24.74 10.65
N VAL A 454 -15.97 -25.54 11.30
CA VAL A 454 -15.24 -25.11 12.49
C VAL A 454 -13.86 -24.61 12.04
N THR A 455 -13.52 -23.38 12.39
CA THR A 455 -12.16 -22.87 12.21
C THR A 455 -11.22 -23.74 13.06
N PRO A 456 -10.21 -24.40 12.48
CA PRO A 456 -9.31 -25.27 13.24
C PRO A 456 -8.69 -24.53 14.44
N THR A 457 -8.59 -25.18 15.60
CA THR A 457 -7.94 -24.58 16.78
C THR A 457 -6.46 -24.28 16.55
N THR A 458 -5.85 -24.94 15.55
CA THR A 458 -4.48 -24.71 15.08
C THR A 458 -4.39 -23.68 13.95
N ALA A 459 -5.51 -23.06 13.54
CA ALA A 459 -5.50 -22.06 12.49
C ALA A 459 -4.60 -20.88 12.90
N LYS A 460 -3.67 -20.51 12.02
CA LYS A 460 -2.75 -19.41 12.28
C LYS A 460 -3.54 -18.11 12.28
N ILE A 461 -3.43 -17.33 13.36
CA ILE A 461 -3.93 -15.95 13.41
C ILE A 461 -3.28 -15.17 12.27
N THR A 462 -4.07 -14.45 11.48
CA THR A 462 -3.61 -13.69 10.29
C THR A 462 -3.58 -12.19 10.55
N ILE A 463 -3.58 -11.78 11.81
CA ILE A 463 -3.49 -10.40 12.26
C ILE A 463 -2.43 -10.22 13.37
N PRO A 464 -1.80 -9.04 13.48
CA PRO A 464 -1.87 -7.93 12.54
C PRO A 464 -1.29 -8.30 11.17
N ARG A 465 -1.95 -7.85 10.09
CA ARG A 465 -1.64 -8.24 8.70
C ARG A 465 -0.18 -8.02 8.31
N ALA A 466 0.48 -7.02 8.90
CA ALA A 466 1.90 -6.72 8.67
C ALA A 466 2.82 -7.92 8.97
N ARG A 467 2.48 -8.78 9.94
CA ARG A 467 3.25 -10.00 10.24
C ARG A 467 3.12 -11.10 9.17
N HIS A 468 2.18 -10.95 8.25
CA HIS A 468 1.81 -11.92 7.22
C HIS A 468 2.08 -11.39 5.81
N LEU A 469 2.89 -10.33 5.69
CA LEU A 469 3.21 -9.74 4.40
C LEU A 469 3.90 -10.74 3.47
N TYR A 470 4.73 -11.64 3.99
CA TYR A 470 5.57 -12.55 3.20
C TYR A 470 5.22 -14.04 3.31
N ASP A 471 4.16 -14.42 4.03
CA ASP A 471 3.82 -15.83 4.30
C ASP A 471 2.58 -16.33 3.55
N GLY A 472 2.03 -15.51 2.65
CA GLY A 472 0.82 -15.82 1.87
C GLY A 472 -0.50 -15.60 2.60
N LEU A 473 -0.49 -15.19 3.88
CA LEU A 473 -1.71 -15.00 4.69
C LEU A 473 -2.12 -13.53 4.85
N LEU A 474 -1.48 -12.61 4.12
CA LEU A 474 -1.76 -11.17 4.12
C LEU A 474 -3.26 -10.84 4.03
N PHE A 475 -3.96 -11.53 3.12
CA PHE A 475 -5.39 -11.33 2.86
C PHE A 475 -6.29 -12.30 3.65
N GLY A 476 -5.71 -13.20 4.45
CA GLY A 476 -6.41 -14.25 5.17
C GLY A 476 -6.36 -15.60 4.46
N ASN A 477 -7.27 -16.50 4.85
CA ASN A 477 -7.42 -17.83 4.27
C ASN A 477 -8.42 -17.79 3.13
N ASN A 478 -8.19 -18.60 2.09
CA ASN A 478 -9.04 -18.64 0.92
C ASN A 478 -10.18 -19.65 1.07
N PHE A 479 -11.37 -19.25 0.64
CA PHE A 479 -12.58 -20.07 0.62
C PHE A 479 -13.23 -19.93 -0.75
N VAL A 480 -13.65 -21.05 -1.33
CA VAL A 480 -14.20 -21.09 -2.68
C VAL A 480 -15.51 -21.85 -2.68
N ALA A 481 -16.58 -21.22 -3.16
CA ALA A 481 -17.81 -21.89 -3.53
C ALA A 481 -17.80 -22.15 -5.04
N ASN A 482 -18.23 -23.36 -5.44
CA ASN A 482 -18.43 -23.70 -6.85
C ASN A 482 -19.83 -24.29 -7.04
N ALA A 483 -20.48 -24.01 -8.17
CA ALA A 483 -21.70 -24.69 -8.60
C ALA A 483 -21.58 -25.05 -10.09
N GLU A 484 -21.81 -26.32 -10.42
CA GLU A 484 -22.02 -26.75 -11.80
C GLU A 484 -23.51 -26.67 -12.08
N VAL A 485 -23.87 -25.90 -13.10
CA VAL A 485 -25.25 -25.68 -13.51
C VAL A 485 -25.43 -26.08 -14.97
N GLU A 486 -26.63 -26.52 -15.31
CA GLU A 486 -27.03 -26.87 -16.67
C GLU A 486 -28.14 -25.94 -17.16
N ILE A 487 -27.95 -25.38 -18.36
CA ILE A 487 -28.96 -24.59 -19.08
C ILE A 487 -29.11 -25.17 -20.49
N ASP A 488 -30.32 -25.59 -20.84
CA ASP A 488 -30.66 -26.17 -22.15
C ASP A 488 -29.70 -27.27 -22.64
N GLY A 489 -29.23 -28.17 -21.76
CA GLY A 489 -28.31 -29.25 -22.11
C GLY A 489 -26.84 -28.84 -22.21
N VAL A 490 -26.48 -27.64 -21.73
CA VAL A 490 -25.09 -27.16 -21.63
C VAL A 490 -24.71 -26.91 -20.18
N ARG A 491 -23.58 -27.46 -19.77
CA ARG A 491 -23.02 -27.33 -18.42
C ARG A 491 -21.90 -26.31 -18.35
N PHE A 492 -21.88 -25.54 -17.27
CA PHE A 492 -20.84 -24.56 -16.97
C PHE A 492 -20.67 -24.38 -15.45
N ASP A 493 -19.47 -23.97 -15.05
CA ASP A 493 -19.12 -23.77 -13.64
C ASP A 493 -19.25 -22.29 -13.23
N LEU A 494 -19.91 -22.07 -12.09
CA LEU A 494 -19.90 -20.81 -11.36
C LEU A 494 -18.94 -20.92 -10.19
N SER A 495 -18.18 -19.87 -9.92
CA SER A 495 -17.30 -19.81 -8.74
C SER A 495 -17.42 -18.49 -7.99
N SER A 496 -17.27 -18.55 -6.67
CA SER A 496 -17.23 -17.40 -5.78
C SER A 496 -16.10 -17.58 -4.77
N GLU A 497 -15.16 -16.65 -4.72
CA GLU A 497 -14.02 -16.68 -3.81
C GLU A 497 -14.18 -15.64 -2.69
N LYS A 498 -13.83 -16.03 -1.46
CA LYS A 498 -13.73 -15.11 -0.32
C LYS A 498 -12.46 -15.37 0.47
N LYS A 499 -11.71 -14.30 0.77
CA LYS A 499 -10.58 -14.36 1.70
C LYS A 499 -10.98 -13.81 3.06
N LEU A 500 -10.83 -14.64 4.10
CA LEU A 500 -11.24 -14.30 5.47
C LEU A 500 -10.07 -14.35 6.45
N LYS A 501 -10.03 -13.35 7.34
CA LYS A 501 -8.98 -13.24 8.37
C LYS A 501 -9.28 -14.20 9.50
N VAL A 502 -8.23 -14.80 10.05
CA VAL A 502 -8.31 -15.49 11.34
C VAL A 502 -7.84 -14.54 12.42
N VAL A 503 -8.70 -14.29 13.41
CA VAL A 503 -8.48 -13.36 14.51
C VAL A 503 -8.58 -14.11 15.85
N PRO A 504 -7.88 -13.66 16.89
CA PRO A 504 -8.09 -14.18 18.24
C PRO A 504 -9.45 -13.70 18.75
N ALA A 505 -10.00 -14.39 19.75
CA ALA A 505 -11.30 -14.03 20.36
C ALA A 505 -11.35 -12.57 20.83
N ILE A 506 -10.27 -12.11 21.48
CA ILE A 506 -10.03 -10.70 21.79
C ILE A 506 -8.80 -10.25 21.01
N GLU A 507 -8.90 -9.15 20.28
CA GLU A 507 -7.80 -8.54 19.54
C GLU A 507 -7.33 -7.24 20.23
N ILE A 508 -6.01 -7.05 20.31
CA ILE A 508 -5.40 -5.77 20.63
C ILE A 508 -5.24 -5.00 19.32
N LEU A 509 -6.10 -3.99 19.10
CA LEU A 509 -6.09 -3.15 17.90
C LEU A 509 -4.94 -2.12 17.93
N SER A 510 -4.64 -1.58 19.11
CA SER A 510 -3.52 -0.65 19.28
C SER A 510 -3.07 -0.58 20.74
N VAL A 511 -1.82 -0.14 20.92
CA VAL A 511 -1.23 0.15 22.23
C VAL A 511 -0.57 1.53 22.18
N SER A 512 -0.90 2.39 23.14
CA SER A 512 -0.32 3.73 23.25
C SER A 512 0.21 3.99 24.68
N PRO A 513 1.42 4.58 24.83
CA PRO A 513 2.38 4.89 23.76
C PRO A 513 3.13 3.62 23.29
N SER A 514 3.44 3.55 21.98
CA SER A 514 4.34 2.55 21.39
C SER A 514 5.16 3.18 20.25
N PRO A 515 6.51 3.10 20.25
CA PRO A 515 7.32 2.63 21.38
C PRO A 515 7.14 3.54 22.60
N CYS A 516 7.38 2.97 23.77
CA CYS A 516 7.48 3.74 25.00
C CYS A 516 8.87 4.40 25.06
N VAL A 517 8.93 5.72 24.88
CA VAL A 517 10.17 6.49 25.07
C VAL A 517 10.15 7.16 26.44
N ARG A 518 11.17 6.86 27.26
CA ARG A 518 11.38 7.45 28.60
C ARG A 518 12.59 8.36 28.62
N THR A 519 12.42 9.54 29.20
CA THR A 519 13.46 10.56 29.39
C THR A 519 13.64 10.89 30.86
N GLU A 520 14.71 11.60 31.23
CA GLU A 520 14.94 12.02 32.62
C GLU A 520 13.82 12.94 33.16
N GLU A 521 13.20 13.74 32.28
CA GLU A 521 12.11 14.65 32.64
C GLU A 521 10.75 13.94 32.73
N MET A 522 10.55 12.91 31.90
CA MET A 522 9.28 12.16 31.81
C MET A 522 9.40 10.72 32.33
N LEU A 523 9.96 10.55 33.52
CA LEU A 523 10.17 9.22 34.12
C LEU A 523 8.87 8.47 34.45
N GLY A 524 7.81 9.18 34.81
CA GLY A 524 6.48 8.59 35.06
C GLY A 524 5.71 8.23 33.77
N ARG A 525 6.27 8.57 32.60
CA ARG A 525 5.71 8.14 31.32
C ARG A 525 5.89 6.63 31.16
N CYS A 526 4.89 6.01 30.53
CA CYS A 526 4.77 4.56 30.35
C CYS A 526 4.49 3.75 31.62
N GLU A 527 4.05 4.40 32.70
CA GLU A 527 3.45 3.68 33.83
C GLU A 527 2.06 3.14 33.49
N THR A 528 1.37 3.75 32.53
CA THR A 528 0.07 3.32 32.03
C THR A 528 0.07 3.25 30.51
N PHE A 529 -0.61 2.23 29.98
CA PHE A 529 -0.85 2.05 28.56
C PHE A 529 -2.33 2.05 28.27
N GLU A 530 -2.71 2.70 27.18
CA GLU A 530 -4.06 2.67 26.63
C GLU A 530 -4.07 1.59 25.54
N LEU A 531 -4.90 0.58 25.73
CA LEU A 531 -5.13 -0.50 24.78
C LEU A 531 -6.48 -0.24 24.11
N LYS A 532 -6.53 -0.29 22.78
CA LYS A 532 -7.80 -0.43 22.08
C LYS A 532 -8.04 -1.90 21.82
N LEU A 533 -9.12 -2.45 22.39
CA LEU A 533 -9.47 -3.85 22.30
C LEU A 533 -10.77 -4.02 21.50
N ILE A 534 -10.94 -5.17 20.85
CA ILE A 534 -12.22 -5.60 20.29
C ILE A 534 -12.51 -7.05 20.69
N ASN A 535 -13.75 -7.32 21.10
CA ASN A 535 -14.26 -8.67 21.29
C ASN A 535 -14.94 -9.16 20.00
N HIS A 536 -14.34 -10.14 19.34
CA HIS A 536 -14.88 -10.75 18.13
C HIS A 536 -15.90 -11.87 18.42
N LEU A 537 -16.04 -12.29 19.68
CA LEU A 537 -17.02 -13.32 20.04
C LEU A 537 -18.45 -12.80 19.99
N ALA A 538 -19.37 -13.63 19.52
CA ALA A 538 -20.82 -13.41 19.63
C ALA A 538 -21.32 -13.41 21.10
N THR A 539 -20.48 -13.80 22.06
CA THR A 539 -20.78 -13.85 23.50
C THR A 539 -19.91 -12.89 24.30
N PRO A 540 -20.33 -12.47 25.51
CA PRO A 540 -19.48 -11.69 26.40
C PRO A 540 -18.20 -12.44 26.77
N PHE A 541 -17.07 -11.75 26.69
CA PHE A 541 -15.77 -12.24 27.14
C PHE A 541 -15.54 -11.92 28.63
N ARG A 542 -14.91 -12.86 29.35
CA ARG A 542 -14.43 -12.68 30.71
C ARG A 542 -12.99 -13.19 30.81
N GLY A 543 -12.08 -12.33 31.24
CA GLY A 543 -10.68 -12.65 31.35
C GLY A 543 -9.91 -11.58 32.11
N THR A 544 -8.66 -11.36 31.73
CA THR A 544 -7.77 -10.42 32.40
C THR A 544 -6.86 -9.77 31.36
N SER A 545 -6.67 -8.45 31.48
CA SER A 545 -5.60 -7.75 30.80
C SER A 545 -4.35 -7.79 31.70
N ARG A 546 -3.24 -8.26 31.15
CA ARG A 546 -2.00 -8.46 31.89
C ARG A 546 -0.87 -7.71 31.21
N VAL A 547 -0.14 -6.91 31.98
CA VAL A 547 1.13 -6.32 31.55
C VAL A 547 2.24 -7.08 32.26
N GLU A 548 3.15 -7.69 31.50
CA GLU A 548 4.34 -8.36 32.00
C GLU A 548 5.58 -7.52 31.69
N VAL A 549 6.35 -7.23 32.73
CA VAL A 549 7.64 -6.54 32.64
C VAL A 549 8.73 -7.51 33.04
N SER A 550 9.64 -7.80 32.12
CA SER A 550 10.86 -8.54 32.43
C SER A 550 11.92 -7.59 32.99
N SER A 551 12.37 -7.83 34.20
CA SER A 551 13.51 -7.12 34.79
C SER A 551 14.84 -7.63 34.20
N GLN A 552 15.90 -6.81 34.29
CA GLN A 552 17.24 -7.18 33.81
C GLN A 552 17.85 -8.41 34.49
N ASN A 553 17.33 -8.80 35.66
CA ASN A 553 17.81 -9.96 36.43
C ASN A 553 16.99 -11.24 36.13
N GLY A 554 16.12 -11.23 35.11
CA GLY A 554 15.26 -12.35 34.76
C GLY A 554 13.97 -12.46 35.58
N ASN A 555 13.80 -11.67 36.64
CA ASN A 555 12.55 -11.62 37.39
C ASN A 555 11.46 -10.96 36.54
N ARG A 556 10.28 -11.58 36.47
CA ARG A 556 9.09 -11.04 35.80
C ARG A 556 8.16 -10.44 36.84
N VAL A 557 7.66 -9.24 36.57
CA VAL A 557 6.61 -8.63 37.39
C VAL A 557 5.42 -8.34 36.50
N SER A 558 4.26 -8.85 36.89
CA SER A 558 3.01 -8.62 36.18
C SER A 558 2.07 -7.72 36.96
N ALA A 559 1.24 -7.00 36.23
CA ALA A 559 0.04 -6.34 36.75
C ALA A 559 -1.15 -6.86 35.95
N GLU A 560 -2.22 -7.22 36.67
CA GLU A 560 -3.42 -7.83 36.12
C GLU A 560 -4.64 -6.97 36.47
N LEU A 561 -5.54 -6.80 35.51
CA LEU A 561 -6.81 -6.11 35.68
C LEU A 561 -7.94 -6.97 35.09
N PRO A 562 -9.03 -7.23 35.85
CA PRO A 562 -10.17 -7.99 35.33
C PRO A 562 -10.75 -7.33 34.08
N LEU A 563 -11.01 -8.12 33.05
CA LEU A 563 -11.54 -7.67 31.78
C LEU A 563 -12.87 -8.38 31.49
N VAL A 564 -13.96 -7.62 31.41
CA VAL A 564 -15.25 -8.12 30.93
C VAL A 564 -15.65 -7.27 29.74
N MET A 565 -15.89 -7.88 28.58
CA MET A 565 -16.31 -7.17 27.36
C MET A 565 -17.59 -7.80 26.81
N ALA A 566 -18.56 -6.99 26.41
CA ALA A 566 -19.75 -7.44 25.71
C ALA A 566 -19.37 -7.98 24.30
N SER A 567 -20.29 -8.75 23.72
CA SER A 567 -20.17 -9.22 22.33
C SER A 567 -20.00 -8.04 21.38
N GLY A 568 -19.03 -8.11 20.46
CA GLY A 568 -18.73 -7.03 19.50
C GLY A 568 -18.18 -5.73 20.10
N GLU A 569 -17.97 -5.65 21.43
CA GLU A 569 -17.52 -4.41 22.08
C GLU A 569 -16.12 -4.02 21.62
N THR A 570 -15.97 -2.77 21.20
CA THR A 570 -14.66 -2.10 21.11
C THR A 570 -14.49 -1.22 22.35
N ARG A 571 -13.39 -1.39 23.09
CA ARG A 571 -13.13 -0.63 24.32
C ARG A 571 -11.69 -0.14 24.42
N ASP A 572 -11.52 1.07 24.93
CA ASP A 572 -10.25 1.57 25.45
C ASP A 572 -10.04 1.08 26.90
N GLU A 573 -9.00 0.28 27.11
CA GLU A 573 -8.63 -0.32 28.39
C GLU A 573 -7.32 0.30 28.89
N LYS A 574 -7.28 0.70 30.16
CA LYS A 574 -6.07 1.24 30.79
C LYS A 574 -5.39 0.19 31.64
N VAL A 575 -4.13 -0.10 31.33
CA VAL A 575 -3.31 -1.07 32.08
C VAL A 575 -2.06 -0.41 32.62
N ALA A 576 -1.64 -0.78 33.84
CA ALA A 576 -0.52 -0.14 34.52
C ALA A 576 0.71 -1.05 34.62
N ALA A 577 1.87 -0.59 34.15
CA ALA A 577 3.18 -1.24 34.29
C ALA A 577 3.86 -0.83 35.61
N LYS A 578 3.32 -1.30 36.75
CA LYS A 578 3.71 -0.88 38.12
C LYS A 578 5.17 -1.16 38.54
N SER A 579 5.95 -1.86 37.72
CA SER A 579 7.25 -2.44 38.08
C SER A 579 8.41 -1.96 37.20
N LEU A 580 8.20 -0.95 36.36
CA LEU A 580 9.28 -0.35 35.59
C LEU A 580 10.35 0.26 36.53
N PRO A 581 11.66 0.07 36.26
CA PRO A 581 12.71 0.51 37.17
C PRO A 581 12.65 2.03 37.47
N ALA A 582 12.88 2.38 38.73
CA ALA A 582 12.82 3.74 39.26
C ALA A 582 14.09 4.57 38.96
N ARG A 583 13.96 5.90 39.14
CA ARG A 583 14.89 7.03 38.89
C ARG A 583 16.41 6.80 39.04
N ARG A 584 16.89 5.83 39.82
CA ARG A 584 18.33 5.63 40.14
C ARG A 584 19.05 4.57 39.31
N THR A 585 18.33 3.82 38.46
CA THR A 585 18.91 2.72 37.66
C THR A 585 18.33 2.72 36.25
N LEU A 586 18.33 3.86 35.56
CA LEU A 586 18.03 3.83 34.12
C LEU A 586 19.08 2.93 33.44
N PRO A 587 18.65 1.95 32.64
CA PRO A 587 19.56 1.14 31.84
C PRO A 587 20.48 2.01 31.00
N ASP A 588 21.65 1.47 30.62
CA ASP A 588 22.43 2.02 29.52
C ASP A 588 21.48 2.35 28.35
N PRO A 589 21.48 3.58 27.78
CA PRO A 589 20.64 3.95 26.64
C PRO A 589 20.77 2.99 25.44
N ARG A 590 21.85 2.19 25.40
CA ARG A 590 22.07 1.12 24.43
C ARG A 590 21.31 -0.19 24.73
N ARG A 591 20.67 -0.32 25.90
CA ARG A 591 19.85 -1.47 26.29
C ARG A 591 18.38 -1.18 26.03
N SER A 592 17.85 -1.73 24.93
CA SER A 592 16.41 -1.78 24.67
C SER A 592 15.72 -2.78 25.60
N GLY A 593 14.60 -2.37 26.20
CA GLY A 593 13.68 -3.28 26.88
C GLY A 593 12.43 -3.52 26.04
N SER A 594 11.63 -4.50 26.42
CA SER A 594 10.29 -4.68 25.88
C SER A 594 9.32 -5.04 27.00
N LEU A 595 8.09 -4.58 26.85
CA LEU A 595 6.96 -4.98 27.69
C LEU A 595 6.07 -5.90 26.88
N GLN A 596 5.52 -6.92 27.51
CA GLN A 596 4.50 -7.74 26.89
C GLN A 596 3.16 -7.38 27.50
N ILE A 597 2.17 -7.14 26.66
CA ILE A 597 0.78 -6.94 27.06
C ILE A 597 -0.01 -8.10 26.50
N SER A 598 -0.64 -8.88 27.35
CA SER A 598 -1.42 -10.05 26.97
C SER A 598 -2.87 -9.88 27.42
N ILE A 599 -3.80 -10.36 26.61
CA ILE A 599 -5.15 -10.68 27.07
C ILE A 599 -5.20 -12.18 27.34
N ILE A 600 -5.55 -12.55 28.57
CA ILE A 600 -5.66 -13.95 29.01
C ILE A 600 -7.11 -14.29 29.32
N ASN A 601 -7.52 -15.52 29.04
CA ASN A 601 -8.83 -16.03 29.43
C ASN A 601 -8.86 -16.40 30.93
N SER A 602 -10.02 -16.83 31.42
CA SER A 602 -10.21 -17.32 32.80
C SER A 602 -9.28 -18.48 33.17
N ASP A 603 -8.89 -19.30 32.19
CA ASP A 603 -8.02 -20.47 32.37
C ASP A 603 -6.52 -20.11 32.28
N LYS A 604 -6.21 -18.81 32.24
CA LYS A 604 -4.86 -18.23 32.12
C LYS A 604 -4.13 -18.55 30.81
N ALA A 605 -4.84 -19.02 29.79
CA ALA A 605 -4.30 -19.16 28.44
C ALA A 605 -4.24 -17.79 27.74
N SER A 606 -3.16 -17.55 27.00
CA SER A 606 -2.97 -16.32 26.23
C SER A 606 -3.84 -16.34 24.97
N ILE A 607 -4.62 -15.28 24.77
CA ILE A 607 -5.51 -15.12 23.61
C ILE A 607 -4.82 -14.26 22.55
N THR A 608 -4.25 -13.14 22.99
CA THR A 608 -3.55 -12.20 22.12
C THR A 608 -2.47 -11.46 22.91
N GLU A 609 -1.43 -11.02 22.20
CA GLU A 609 -0.25 -10.40 22.79
C GLU A 609 0.28 -9.28 21.91
N ALA A 610 0.63 -8.16 22.55
CA ALA A 610 1.35 -7.05 21.95
C ALA A 610 2.68 -6.84 22.68
N THR A 611 3.74 -6.59 21.91
CA THR A 611 5.04 -6.22 22.46
C THR A 611 5.25 -4.72 22.28
N VAL A 612 5.54 -4.02 23.37
CA VAL A 612 5.83 -2.58 23.35
C VAL A 612 7.33 -2.39 23.58
N PRO A 613 8.08 -1.85 22.61
CA PRO A 613 9.47 -1.48 22.83
C PRO A 613 9.57 -0.39 23.90
N VAL A 614 10.49 -0.55 24.84
CA VAL A 614 10.85 0.48 25.84
C VAL A 614 12.21 1.01 25.49
N VAL A 615 12.26 2.29 25.16
CA VAL A 615 13.47 2.99 24.80
C VAL A 615 13.78 4.05 25.83
N TYR A 616 15.05 4.09 26.24
CA TYR A 616 15.55 5.05 27.21
C TYR A 616 16.43 6.06 26.50
N SER A 617 16.09 7.34 26.62
CA SER A 617 16.92 8.44 26.14
C SER A 617 17.26 9.36 27.31
N ASN A 618 18.53 9.68 27.50
CA ASN A 618 18.97 10.69 28.46
C ASN A 618 18.95 12.11 27.87
N ALA A 619 18.08 12.35 26.88
CA ALA A 619 17.86 13.66 26.31
C ALA A 619 17.29 14.62 27.37
N ARG A 620 17.88 15.81 27.45
CA ARG A 620 17.42 16.95 28.26
C ARG A 620 17.01 18.08 27.35
N VAL A 621 16.10 18.94 27.80
CA VAL A 621 15.73 20.17 27.09
C VAL A 621 16.08 21.41 27.91
N ALA A 622 16.11 22.58 27.26
CA ALA A 622 16.17 23.85 27.99
C ALA A 622 14.86 24.07 28.78
N ALA A 623 14.95 24.75 29.92
CA ALA A 623 13.77 25.04 30.75
C ALA A 623 12.84 26.07 30.07
N GLY A 624 11.53 25.93 30.30
CA GLY A 624 10.53 26.90 29.85
C GLY A 624 10.36 26.98 28.33
N LEU A 625 10.58 25.87 27.61
CA LEU A 625 10.28 25.79 26.18
C LEU A 625 8.78 25.75 25.93
N GLN A 626 8.35 26.57 24.97
CA GLN A 626 7.03 26.50 24.36
C GLN A 626 7.26 26.29 22.86
N VAL A 627 6.89 25.13 22.34
CA VAL A 627 7.19 24.74 20.95
C VAL A 627 5.92 24.74 20.12
N GLY A 628 5.92 25.52 19.05
CA GLY A 628 4.94 25.42 17.97
C GLY A 628 5.40 24.40 16.94
N TYR A 629 4.49 23.65 16.32
CA TYR A 629 4.85 22.85 15.15
C TYR A 629 3.72 22.85 14.13
N VAL A 630 4.07 22.96 12.85
CA VAL A 630 3.14 22.73 11.73
C VAL A 630 3.19 21.24 11.41
N PRO A 631 2.11 20.47 11.69
CA PRO A 631 2.10 19.03 11.47
C PRO A 631 2.22 18.69 9.98
N SER A 632 2.63 17.47 9.68
CA SER A 632 2.60 16.91 8.32
C SER A 632 1.69 15.68 8.25
N PHE A 633 2.20 14.55 7.78
CA PHE A 633 1.45 13.31 7.52
C PHE A 633 1.31 12.41 8.77
N ASP A 634 1.95 12.76 9.90
CA ASP A 634 1.91 11.95 11.11
C ASP A 634 2.11 12.72 12.43
N GLN A 635 2.04 11.98 13.55
CA GLN A 635 2.12 12.50 14.92
C GLN A 635 3.52 12.36 15.55
N THR A 636 4.58 12.17 14.76
CA THR A 636 5.92 11.90 15.30
C THR A 636 6.42 13.07 16.14
N ILE A 637 6.26 14.31 15.67
CA ILE A 637 6.68 15.51 16.40
C ILE A 637 5.94 15.65 17.71
N GLU A 638 4.61 15.54 17.69
CA GLU A 638 3.75 15.60 18.87
C GLU A 638 4.20 14.59 19.94
N ARG A 639 4.31 13.31 19.55
CA ARG A 639 4.68 12.22 20.47
C ARG A 639 6.08 12.40 21.03
N SER A 640 7.00 12.93 20.22
CA SER A 640 8.39 13.17 20.61
C SER A 640 8.54 14.35 21.56
N LEU A 641 7.85 15.46 21.31
CA LEU A 641 7.81 16.62 22.21
C LEU A 641 7.19 16.23 23.57
N ALA A 642 6.08 15.48 23.54
CA ALA A 642 5.50 14.94 24.77
C ALA A 642 6.48 14.01 25.51
N ALA A 643 7.39 13.30 24.81
CA ALA A 643 8.32 12.34 25.42
C ALA A 643 9.49 13.05 26.08
N LEU A 644 9.82 14.23 25.57
CA LEU A 644 10.76 15.17 26.18
C LEU A 644 10.11 16.03 27.28
N GLY A 645 8.80 15.92 27.53
CA GLY A 645 8.11 16.74 28.54
C GLY A 645 7.92 18.20 28.12
N VAL A 646 8.00 18.50 26.83
CA VAL A 646 7.93 19.86 26.29
C VAL A 646 6.49 20.31 26.11
N SER A 647 6.17 21.53 26.57
CA SER A 647 4.90 22.19 26.26
C SER A 647 4.85 22.53 24.77
N SER A 648 3.90 21.95 24.04
CA SER A 648 3.81 22.12 22.60
C SER A 648 2.39 22.34 22.10
N LYS A 649 2.24 23.08 20.99
CA LYS A 649 0.97 23.28 20.28
C LYS A 649 1.15 23.02 18.78
N ALA A 650 0.25 22.23 18.20
CA ALA A 650 0.09 22.15 16.75
C ALA A 650 -0.44 23.49 16.22
N LEU A 651 0.21 24.05 15.22
CA LEU A 651 -0.12 25.32 14.59
C LEU A 651 -0.75 25.07 13.22
N THR A 652 -1.97 25.55 13.04
CA THR A 652 -2.59 25.66 11.72
C THR A 652 -1.95 26.81 10.94
N VAL A 653 -2.10 26.83 9.61
CA VAL A 653 -1.61 27.97 8.83
C VAL A 653 -2.32 29.27 9.23
N ASP A 654 -3.56 29.21 9.70
CA ASP A 654 -4.26 30.39 10.21
C ASP A 654 -3.74 30.84 11.58
N ASP A 655 -3.30 29.93 12.46
CA ASP A 655 -2.52 30.32 13.65
C ASP A 655 -1.24 31.07 13.23
N ILE A 656 -0.52 30.60 12.21
CA ILE A 656 0.70 31.27 11.72
C ILE A 656 0.42 32.69 11.20
N LYS A 657 -0.73 32.90 10.55
CA LYS A 657 -1.12 34.22 10.04
C LYS A 657 -1.57 35.19 11.13
N THR A 658 -2.25 34.69 12.16
CA THR A 658 -3.06 35.52 13.07
C THR A 658 -2.58 35.55 14.52
N ALA A 659 -1.93 34.48 15.00
CA ALA A 659 -1.51 34.37 16.38
C ALA A 659 -0.20 35.15 16.65
N ASP A 660 0.03 35.47 17.92
CA ASP A 660 1.33 35.98 18.37
C ASP A 660 2.33 34.83 18.47
N LEU A 661 3.23 34.75 17.47
CA LEU A 661 4.28 33.73 17.43
C LEU A 661 5.37 33.94 18.48
N ALA A 662 5.45 35.11 19.13
CA ALA A 662 6.42 35.37 20.20
C ALA A 662 6.18 34.52 21.46
N ALA A 663 4.99 33.92 21.59
CA ALA A 663 4.69 32.96 22.65
C ALA A 663 5.53 31.67 22.54
N TYR A 664 6.10 31.36 21.37
CA TYR A 664 6.91 30.16 21.14
C TYR A 664 8.40 30.50 21.19
N SER A 665 9.19 29.64 21.83
CA SER A 665 10.65 29.69 21.72
C SER A 665 11.15 29.13 20.39
N THR A 666 10.45 28.12 19.89
CA THR A 666 10.80 27.38 18.68
C THR A 666 9.55 27.03 17.90
N ILE A 667 9.60 27.16 16.57
CA ILE A 667 8.58 26.64 15.65
C ILE A 667 9.24 25.58 14.76
N ILE A 668 8.56 24.45 14.55
CA ILE A 668 9.00 23.37 13.65
C ILE A 668 8.06 23.31 12.45
N ILE A 669 8.61 23.28 11.24
CA ILE A 669 7.91 22.82 10.05
C ILE A 669 8.34 21.37 9.84
N ASP A 670 7.37 20.46 9.96
CA ASP A 670 7.62 19.02 9.88
C ASP A 670 8.01 18.57 8.46
N ASN A 671 8.36 17.30 8.30
CA ASN A 671 8.83 16.74 7.03
C ASN A 671 7.86 17.05 5.88
N ARG A 672 8.38 17.62 4.80
CA ARG A 672 7.58 18.03 3.63
C ARG A 672 6.41 18.98 3.99
N GLY A 673 6.51 19.76 5.07
CA GLY A 673 5.41 20.61 5.55
C GLY A 673 4.83 21.61 4.55
N TYR A 674 5.61 22.15 3.60
CA TYR A 674 5.09 23.00 2.51
C TYR A 674 4.33 22.23 1.43
N GLU A 675 4.54 20.92 1.30
CA GLU A 675 3.73 20.06 0.44
C GLU A 675 2.43 19.66 1.15
N ALA A 676 2.50 19.35 2.44
CA ALA A 676 1.31 19.07 3.26
C ALA A 676 0.42 20.32 3.41
N HIS A 677 1.02 21.51 3.41
CA HIS A 677 0.35 22.80 3.56
C HIS A 677 0.85 23.81 2.51
N PRO A 678 0.44 23.70 1.22
CA PRO A 678 0.83 24.65 0.18
C PRO A 678 0.47 26.11 0.51
N GLU A 679 -0.61 26.32 1.25
CA GLU A 679 -1.06 27.62 1.75
C GLU A 679 -0.09 28.26 2.76
N LEU A 680 0.81 27.49 3.37
CA LEU A 680 1.86 28.00 4.25
C LEU A 680 2.86 28.88 3.50
N ILE A 681 3.07 28.65 2.20
CA ILE A 681 3.99 29.45 1.37
C ILE A 681 3.61 30.94 1.43
N ALA A 682 2.32 31.25 1.38
CA ALA A 682 1.83 32.62 1.46
C ALA A 682 2.00 33.27 2.85
N ALA A 683 2.09 32.45 3.91
CA ALA A 683 2.30 32.90 5.28
C ALA A 683 3.78 32.86 5.71
N ASN A 684 4.70 32.43 4.84
CA ASN A 684 6.08 32.15 5.19
C ASN A 684 6.84 33.38 5.74
N SER A 685 6.50 34.58 5.30
CA SER A 685 7.10 35.82 5.82
C SER A 685 6.91 35.98 7.34
N LYS A 686 5.76 35.55 7.90
CA LYS A 686 5.51 35.59 9.35
C LYS A 686 6.45 34.67 10.13
N LEU A 687 6.80 33.53 9.56
CA LEU A 687 7.78 32.61 10.14
C LEU A 687 9.19 33.21 10.11
N LEU A 688 9.55 33.91 9.04
CA LEU A 688 10.83 34.62 8.97
C LEU A 688 10.88 35.82 9.92
N ASP A 689 9.79 36.56 10.10
CA ASP A 689 9.67 37.64 11.09
C ASP A 689 9.85 37.10 12.52
N PHE A 690 9.25 35.94 12.82
CA PHE A 690 9.44 35.24 14.09
C PHE A 690 10.92 34.94 14.35
N VAL A 691 11.64 34.42 13.36
CA VAL A 691 13.09 34.19 13.48
C VAL A 691 13.84 35.52 13.67
N ASN A 692 13.55 36.53 12.84
CA ASN A 692 14.19 37.82 12.93
C ASN A 692 14.05 38.45 14.33
N ASN A 693 12.93 38.21 15.00
CA ASN A 693 12.62 38.71 16.33
C ASN A 693 13.19 37.88 17.49
N GLY A 694 13.91 36.78 17.23
CA GLY A 694 14.59 35.99 18.25
C GLY A 694 14.14 34.53 18.34
N GLY A 695 13.11 34.15 17.59
CA GLY A 695 12.61 32.78 17.52
C GLY A 695 13.60 31.81 16.86
N THR A 696 13.44 30.52 17.13
CA THR A 696 14.15 29.46 16.39
C THR A 696 13.17 28.75 15.45
N LEU A 697 13.44 28.75 14.15
CA LEU A 697 12.66 27.98 13.18
C LEU A 697 13.46 26.77 12.71
N ILE A 698 12.85 25.59 12.82
CA ILE A 698 13.41 24.33 12.34
C ILE A 698 12.58 23.87 11.16
N VAL A 699 13.23 23.56 10.05
CA VAL A 699 12.56 23.03 8.86
C VAL A 699 13.18 21.68 8.51
N PHE A 700 12.37 20.63 8.59
CA PHE A 700 12.74 19.29 8.17
C PHE A 700 12.70 19.17 6.65
N TYR A 701 13.24 18.08 6.11
CA TYR A 701 13.52 17.93 4.69
C TYR A 701 12.29 18.09 3.77
N HIS A 702 12.56 18.48 2.52
CA HIS A 702 11.60 18.55 1.41
C HIS A 702 12.22 17.89 0.18
N LYS A 703 11.42 17.54 -0.82
CA LYS A 703 11.96 17.16 -2.14
C LYS A 703 12.40 18.41 -2.92
N SER A 704 13.32 18.24 -3.86
CA SER A 704 13.80 19.32 -4.72
C SER A 704 12.67 20.05 -5.46
N ASN A 705 11.67 19.30 -5.94
CA ASN A 705 10.48 19.82 -6.61
C ASN A 705 9.42 20.43 -5.67
N GLU A 706 9.62 20.40 -4.35
CA GLU A 706 8.76 20.98 -3.32
C GLU A 706 9.36 22.26 -2.70
N TRP A 707 10.69 22.35 -2.68
CA TRP A 707 11.44 23.43 -2.05
C TRP A 707 12.00 24.46 -3.02
N ASN A 708 12.65 23.99 -4.09
CA ASN A 708 13.44 24.87 -4.95
C ASN A 708 12.55 25.94 -5.62
N PRO A 709 13.03 27.19 -5.73
CA PRO A 709 12.30 28.25 -6.39
C PRO A 709 11.87 27.84 -7.80
N ASP A 710 10.59 28.00 -8.11
CA ASP A 710 10.01 27.65 -9.40
C ASP A 710 8.91 28.66 -9.75
N PRO A 711 9.21 29.62 -10.66
CA PRO A 711 8.23 30.62 -11.08
C PRO A 711 6.97 30.01 -11.71
N LYS A 712 7.06 28.83 -12.34
CA LYS A 712 5.91 28.16 -12.95
C LYS A 712 4.93 27.63 -11.91
N ARG A 713 5.41 27.38 -10.70
CA ARG A 713 4.60 26.91 -9.56
C ARG A 713 4.35 28.00 -8.53
N ASN A 714 4.67 29.27 -8.86
CA ASN A 714 4.63 30.39 -7.93
C ASN A 714 5.40 30.09 -6.61
N ARG A 715 6.48 29.31 -6.70
CA ARG A 715 7.27 28.92 -5.54
C ARG A 715 8.44 29.88 -5.36
N LEU A 716 8.36 30.69 -4.31
CA LEU A 716 9.39 31.62 -3.90
C LEU A 716 10.46 30.92 -3.05
N GLN A 717 11.55 31.63 -2.77
CA GLN A 717 12.52 31.20 -1.76
C GLN A 717 11.85 31.15 -0.38
N LEU A 718 11.98 30.01 0.31
CA LEU A 718 11.33 29.77 1.60
C LEU A 718 12.24 30.03 2.80
N ALA A 719 13.55 29.85 2.65
CA ALA A 719 14.55 30.15 3.67
C ALA A 719 14.98 31.64 3.66
N PRO A 720 15.49 32.17 4.79
CA PRO A 720 15.95 33.56 4.87
C PRO A 720 17.15 33.84 3.95
N PHE A 721 17.97 32.82 3.66
CA PHE A 721 19.04 32.87 2.66
C PHE A 721 18.88 31.69 1.69
N PRO A 722 19.39 31.78 0.46
CA PRO A 722 19.24 30.72 -0.54
C PRO A 722 19.72 29.33 -0.07
N ILE A 723 18.88 28.31 -0.31
CA ILE A 723 19.20 26.88 -0.23
C ILE A 723 18.59 26.23 -1.47
N ILE A 724 19.38 25.48 -2.24
CA ILE A 724 18.92 24.66 -3.36
C ILE A 724 19.17 23.20 -3.03
N LEU A 725 18.10 22.40 -3.05
CA LEU A 725 18.16 20.96 -2.82
C LEU A 725 18.53 20.22 -4.10
N GLY A 726 19.29 19.15 -3.95
CA GLY A 726 19.43 18.11 -4.95
C GLY A 726 18.67 16.85 -4.55
N ASP A 727 18.96 15.75 -5.25
CA ASP A 727 18.33 14.45 -5.03
C ASP A 727 19.27 13.47 -4.28
N GLU A 728 20.44 13.95 -3.87
CA GLU A 728 21.46 13.17 -3.16
C GLU A 728 20.96 12.69 -1.79
N ARG A 729 21.37 11.47 -1.42
CA ARG A 729 20.98 10.76 -0.20
C ARG A 729 22.17 10.02 0.39
N VAL A 730 22.10 9.77 1.69
CA VAL A 730 22.96 8.81 2.38
C VAL A 730 22.06 7.70 2.89
N THR A 731 22.00 6.61 2.14
CA THR A 731 21.07 5.49 2.34
C THR A 731 21.64 4.40 3.23
N ASP A 732 22.96 4.35 3.43
CA ASP A 732 23.56 3.46 4.41
C ASP A 732 23.31 4.02 5.83
N GLU A 733 22.40 3.38 6.56
CA GLU A 733 22.09 3.71 7.96
C GLU A 733 23.31 3.64 8.90
N THR A 734 24.38 2.95 8.49
CA THR A 734 25.64 2.83 9.24
C THR A 734 26.71 3.82 8.80
N ALA A 735 26.45 4.63 7.76
CA ALA A 735 27.40 5.59 7.22
C ALA A 735 28.05 6.45 8.33
N PRO A 736 29.40 6.53 8.38
CA PRO A 736 30.10 7.28 9.41
C PRO A 736 29.75 8.78 9.37
N VAL A 737 29.50 9.34 10.55
CA VAL A 737 29.23 10.77 10.72
C VAL A 737 30.49 11.50 11.17
N LYS A 738 30.74 12.68 10.60
CA LYS A 738 31.82 13.59 10.99
C LYS A 738 31.25 14.93 11.46
N PHE A 739 31.81 15.47 12.54
CA PHE A 739 31.44 16.82 13.02
C PHE A 739 32.32 17.87 12.36
N LEU A 740 31.70 18.77 11.60
CA LEU A 740 32.38 19.86 10.91
C LEU A 740 32.64 21.05 11.85
N GLN A 741 31.74 21.26 12.81
CA GLN A 741 31.83 22.35 13.79
C GLN A 741 31.62 21.79 15.22
N PRO A 742 32.60 21.07 15.79
CA PRO A 742 32.44 20.36 17.07
C PRO A 742 32.11 21.25 18.27
N ALA A 743 32.39 22.55 18.20
CA ALA A 743 32.08 23.54 19.23
C ALA A 743 30.67 24.17 19.08
N SER A 744 29.95 23.86 18.00
CA SER A 744 28.61 24.40 17.73
C SER A 744 27.67 24.15 18.92
N PRO A 745 26.86 25.14 19.35
CA PRO A 745 25.85 24.94 20.39
C PRO A 745 24.93 23.74 20.12
N LEU A 746 24.56 23.49 18.87
CA LEU A 746 23.70 22.37 18.49
C LEU A 746 24.31 20.99 18.76
N LEU A 747 25.64 20.88 18.85
CA LEU A 747 26.32 19.63 19.22
C LEU A 747 26.66 19.55 20.72
N ASN A 748 26.37 20.59 21.50
CA ASN A 748 26.88 20.73 22.86
C ASN A 748 25.85 21.13 23.91
N PHE A 749 24.67 21.62 23.53
CA PHE A 749 23.68 22.14 24.47
C PHE A 749 22.24 21.81 24.06
N PRO A 750 21.39 21.37 25.01
CA PRO A 750 21.73 21.00 26.39
C PRO A 750 22.43 19.63 26.50
N ASN A 751 22.47 18.87 25.40
CA ASN A 751 23.12 17.56 25.34
C ASN A 751 24.45 17.65 24.58
N LYS A 752 25.52 17.07 25.14
CA LYS A 752 26.76 16.83 24.38
C LYS A 752 26.58 15.67 23.41
N ILE A 753 26.53 15.97 22.11
CA ILE A 753 26.39 14.98 21.05
C ILE A 753 27.74 14.29 20.79
N ARG A 754 27.68 12.97 20.62
CA ARG A 754 28.81 12.08 20.34
C ARG A 754 28.52 11.31 19.06
N LEU A 755 29.55 10.70 18.47
CA LEU A 755 29.35 9.84 17.29
C LEU A 755 28.44 8.65 17.59
N SER A 756 28.47 8.11 18.81
CA SER A 756 27.55 7.06 19.25
C SER A 756 26.08 7.49 19.30
N ASP A 757 25.80 8.80 19.28
CA ASP A 757 24.43 9.29 19.10
C ASP A 757 23.95 9.12 17.65
N PHE A 758 24.74 8.51 16.77
CA PHE A 758 24.38 8.08 15.42
C PHE A 758 24.33 6.54 15.29
N ASP A 759 24.46 5.80 16.40
CA ASP A 759 24.33 4.34 16.38
C ASP A 759 22.85 3.92 16.29
N ASN A 760 22.59 2.74 15.71
CA ASN A 760 21.25 2.16 15.55
C ASN A 760 20.25 3.06 14.79
N TRP A 761 20.76 3.90 13.88
CA TRP A 761 19.89 4.56 12.91
C TRP A 761 19.15 3.51 12.09
N ILE A 762 17.94 3.85 11.68
CA ILE A 762 17.10 2.96 10.90
C ILE A 762 16.93 3.52 9.48
N GLN A 763 17.09 2.61 8.52
CA GLN A 763 16.91 2.71 7.08
C GLN A 763 17.93 3.60 6.36
N GLU A 764 18.07 4.87 6.75
CA GLU A 764 18.94 5.82 6.05
C GLU A 764 19.38 6.97 6.97
N ARG A 765 20.39 7.75 6.58
CA ARG A 765 20.85 8.92 7.37
C ARG A 765 20.12 10.19 7.00
N GLY A 766 19.96 10.47 5.71
CA GLY A 766 19.41 11.73 5.23
C GLY A 766 19.00 11.70 3.76
N LEU A 767 18.13 12.64 3.42
CA LEU A 767 17.38 12.70 2.17
C LEU A 767 17.44 14.10 1.54
N TYR A 768 17.54 14.16 0.22
CA TYR A 768 17.46 15.40 -0.56
C TYR A 768 18.39 16.48 0.00
N TYR A 769 19.68 16.16 0.07
CA TYR A 769 20.66 17.09 0.63
C TYR A 769 20.67 18.40 -0.17
N PRO A 770 20.83 19.56 0.51
CA PRO A 770 21.25 20.79 -0.14
C PRO A 770 22.49 20.53 -0.98
N LYS A 771 22.43 20.90 -2.25
CA LYS A 771 23.59 20.87 -3.16
C LYS A 771 24.29 22.23 -3.21
N GLU A 772 23.54 23.31 -2.97
CA GLU A 772 24.04 24.69 -2.92
C GLU A 772 23.33 25.45 -1.80
N TRP A 773 24.05 26.30 -1.07
CA TRP A 773 23.48 27.18 -0.05
C TRP A 773 24.36 28.41 0.18
N ASP A 774 23.77 29.45 0.75
CA ASP A 774 24.45 30.71 1.06
C ASP A 774 25.45 30.58 2.23
N ASN A 775 26.54 31.37 2.20
CA ASN A 775 27.60 31.36 3.21
C ASN A 775 27.16 31.74 4.63
N HIS A 776 25.95 32.30 4.82
CA HIS A 776 25.37 32.49 6.15
C HIS A 776 25.05 31.16 6.86
N PHE A 777 24.86 30.07 6.10
CA PHE A 777 24.63 28.75 6.68
C PHE A 777 25.94 28.07 7.06
N THR A 778 25.99 27.60 8.29
CA THR A 778 27.04 26.74 8.80
C THR A 778 26.58 25.28 8.76
N ALA A 779 27.31 24.45 8.01
CA ALA A 779 27.12 23.00 7.99
C ALA A 779 27.76 22.35 9.23
N LEU A 780 27.03 21.43 9.89
CA LEU A 780 27.49 20.81 11.14
C LEU A 780 27.94 19.36 11.00
N LEU A 781 27.39 18.63 10.03
CA LEU A 781 27.60 17.20 9.85
C LEU A 781 28.13 16.91 8.44
N SER A 782 28.96 15.88 8.32
CA SER A 782 29.34 15.30 7.04
C SER A 782 29.20 13.78 7.08
N MET A 783 28.66 13.20 6.02
CA MET A 783 28.45 11.76 5.85
C MET A 783 28.34 11.41 4.37
N ASN A 784 28.60 10.15 4.03
CA ASN A 784 28.44 9.61 2.68
C ASN A 784 28.30 8.09 2.75
N ASP A 785 27.66 7.54 1.73
CA ASP A 785 27.69 6.09 1.52
C ASP A 785 29.08 5.64 1.05
N PRO A 786 29.42 4.35 1.21
CA PRO A 786 30.70 3.82 0.77
C PRO A 786 31.01 4.13 -0.69
N GLY A 787 32.17 4.75 -0.96
CA GLY A 787 32.61 5.10 -2.31
C GLY A 787 32.08 6.43 -2.87
N GLU A 788 31.19 7.12 -2.15
CA GLU A 788 30.62 8.40 -2.59
C GLU A 788 31.31 9.62 -1.99
N LYS A 789 31.02 10.80 -2.56
CA LYS A 789 31.52 12.08 -2.04
C LYS A 789 30.83 12.45 -0.72
N PRO A 790 31.57 13.00 0.26
CA PRO A 790 30.98 13.53 1.49
C PRO A 790 29.89 14.58 1.23
N LEU A 791 28.69 14.36 1.77
CA LEU A 791 27.60 15.34 1.79
C LEU A 791 27.62 16.09 3.13
N THR A 792 27.53 17.41 3.09
CA THR A 792 27.63 18.27 4.28
C THR A 792 26.34 19.02 4.63
N GLY A 793 25.35 19.03 3.73
CA GLY A 793 24.08 19.75 3.89
C GLY A 793 23.09 19.14 4.88
N GLY A 794 23.44 18.07 5.60
CA GLY A 794 22.50 17.31 6.44
C GLY A 794 21.91 18.11 7.60
N LEU A 795 22.69 19.04 8.15
CA LEU A 795 22.26 19.94 9.23
C LEU A 795 22.92 21.30 9.02
N LEU A 796 22.12 22.25 8.54
CA LEU A 796 22.51 23.64 8.28
C LEU A 796 21.87 24.56 9.33
N VAL A 797 22.66 25.50 9.86
CA VAL A 797 22.18 26.52 10.80
C VAL A 797 22.66 27.91 10.37
N ALA A 798 21.77 28.90 10.41
CA ALA A 798 22.08 30.30 10.18
C ALA A 798 21.49 31.19 11.27
N LYS A 799 22.14 32.34 11.50
CA LYS A 799 21.54 33.45 12.25
C LYS A 799 20.73 34.31 11.29
N TYR A 800 19.53 34.68 11.69
CA TYR A 800 18.71 35.64 10.96
C TYR A 800 18.05 36.59 11.96
N GLY A 801 18.36 37.88 11.86
CA GLY A 801 18.07 38.85 12.91
C GLY A 801 18.62 38.40 14.26
N LYS A 802 17.75 38.33 15.27
CA LYS A 802 18.10 37.90 16.64
C LYS A 802 17.99 36.38 16.86
N GLY A 803 17.32 35.66 15.95
CA GLY A 803 16.98 34.24 16.12
C GLY A 803 17.88 33.29 15.34
N ASN A 804 17.39 32.07 15.16
CA ASN A 804 18.09 31.00 14.45
C ASN A 804 17.18 30.34 13.41
N TYR A 805 17.74 30.00 12.27
CA TYR A 805 17.09 29.15 11.26
C TYR A 805 17.88 27.86 11.11
N ILE A 806 17.21 26.72 11.23
CA ILE A 806 17.79 25.38 11.06
C ILE A 806 17.09 24.71 9.89
N TYR A 807 17.86 24.27 8.90
CA TYR A 807 17.40 23.37 7.85
C TYR A 807 18.07 22.01 8.02
N THR A 808 17.33 20.91 7.87
CA THR A 808 17.91 19.58 8.03
C THR A 808 17.32 18.55 7.08
N SER A 809 18.23 17.86 6.38
CA SER A 809 17.94 16.72 5.50
C SER A 809 17.98 15.36 6.22
N MET A 810 18.30 15.34 7.52
CA MET A 810 18.37 14.09 8.28
C MET A 810 16.97 13.49 8.45
N VAL A 811 16.86 12.16 8.43
CA VAL A 811 15.56 11.45 8.57
C VAL A 811 15.05 11.36 10.00
N TRP A 812 14.89 12.51 10.67
CA TRP A 812 14.49 12.57 12.08
C TRP A 812 13.18 11.84 12.36
N TYR A 813 12.21 11.90 11.46
CA TYR A 813 10.90 11.27 11.66
C TYR A 813 11.00 9.75 11.89
N ARG A 814 11.87 9.04 11.15
CA ARG A 814 12.08 7.59 11.34
C ARG A 814 12.73 7.32 12.69
N GLN A 815 13.76 8.10 13.03
CA GLN A 815 14.54 7.91 14.26
C GLN A 815 13.71 8.22 15.51
N LEU A 816 12.95 9.33 15.48
CA LEU A 816 12.07 9.74 16.56
C LEU A 816 10.89 8.78 16.73
N ARG A 817 10.29 8.30 15.63
CA ARG A 817 9.21 7.30 15.67
C ARG A 817 9.69 5.97 16.26
N ALA A 818 10.88 5.54 15.90
CA ALA A 818 11.48 4.31 16.42
C ALA A 818 12.03 4.44 17.84
N GLY A 819 12.09 5.66 18.39
CA GLY A 819 12.60 5.90 19.73
C GLY A 819 14.12 6.06 19.82
N VAL A 820 14.85 6.15 18.71
CA VAL A 820 16.33 6.14 18.69
C VAL A 820 16.90 7.20 19.63
N PRO A 821 17.64 6.82 20.70
CA PRO A 821 18.04 7.76 21.76
C PRO A 821 18.82 8.98 21.26
N GLY A 822 19.75 8.77 20.34
CA GLY A 822 20.56 9.84 19.73
C GLY A 822 19.72 10.84 18.92
N GLY A 823 18.68 10.35 18.22
CA GLY A 823 17.71 11.20 17.54
C GLY A 823 16.99 12.15 18.50
N PHE A 824 16.55 11.64 19.67
CA PHE A 824 15.94 12.45 20.72
C PHE A 824 16.89 13.51 21.29
N ARG A 825 18.18 13.18 21.49
CA ARG A 825 19.18 14.13 22.00
C ARG A 825 19.46 15.27 21.01
N MET A 826 19.58 14.94 19.72
CA MET A 826 19.75 15.98 18.69
C MET A 826 18.48 16.83 18.54
N PHE A 827 17.30 16.21 18.52
CA PHE A 827 16.03 16.93 18.47
C PHE A 827 15.88 17.89 19.65
N ALA A 828 16.21 17.43 20.87
CA ALA A 828 16.21 18.25 22.07
C ALA A 828 17.19 19.45 22.00
N ASN A 829 18.37 19.26 21.39
CA ASN A 829 19.31 20.37 21.13
C ASN A 829 18.76 21.39 20.13
N MET A 830 18.15 20.92 19.03
CA MET A 830 17.57 21.81 18.03
C MET A 830 16.47 22.69 18.63
N ILE A 831 15.52 22.10 19.37
CA ILE A 831 14.41 22.87 19.96
C ILE A 831 14.84 23.80 21.10
N SER A 832 16.01 23.58 21.69
CA SER A 832 16.56 24.36 22.80
C SER A 832 17.48 25.52 22.37
N LEU A 833 17.85 25.61 21.09
CA LEU A 833 18.93 26.49 20.63
C LEU A 833 18.70 27.98 20.98
N GLY A 834 17.45 28.45 20.93
CA GLY A 834 17.10 29.85 21.21
C GLY A 834 17.09 30.26 22.69
N LYS A 835 17.31 29.32 23.62
CA LYS A 835 17.30 29.56 25.08
C LYS A 835 18.69 29.49 25.72
N LYS A 836 19.75 29.46 24.91
CA LYS A 836 21.14 29.42 25.37
C LYS A 836 21.68 30.80 25.74
#